data_AF-A0A928T2P5-F1
#
_entry.id   AF-A0A928T2P5-F1
#
_cell.length_a   1.000
_cell.length_b   1.000
_cell.length_c   1.000
_cell.angle_alpha   90.00
_cell.angle_beta   90.00
_cell.angle_gamma   90.00
#
_symmetry.space_group_name_H-M   'P 1'
#
loop_
_entity.id
_entity.type
_entity.pdbx_description
1 polymer ?
#
loop_
_entity_poly.entity_id
_entity_poly.type
_entity_poly.pdbx_seq_one_letter_code
_entity_poly.pdbx_strand_id
1 'polypeptide(L)'
;MTPPDPPRAAWNVRGLALASLGLALASGLLLALWYEPGAGLDSLGRLELGSPSGRALRALHAASTLCLVVFGGLHAGRSRRGALALPLVAAAALTGVLLRGDAWTLALGRHWPAAQSAAQSLVLLLVLHVVMALPLAVLGWQAFRRARPSWRSLALVLGAASVLGWLAPPGLEDPVEPQGRLVRRALALDAPFASQRVRSRLLPLSLGAVSPDVPRILGRREGCLGCHAEVRGLGPSHDPRAVGCSPCHLGNPFRPDAAGAHDGLLLVPGNLDGVDRTCGRCHAEIGVRVRGSLMARANGIVAVNRFVFGERPTPDGDTPITAIGHSPADTHLRQLCASCHLGKPKDKPAATNELSRGGGCTACHLGDDPPRTPAAADPRAFVHPGVSLRVSDASCFGCHSRSARISLTYAGWRETFDASTAPPEKRRQLLDGRAAVRETPDVHHEKGLACIDCHTAGETMGDGQDHAHEEQATRVRCTTCHRTAPPRSLPLGALDARAATAVRLRGNPLPEYLLEDRSGEALTNARPLADGSVELIGKLSGTRHLAKPPATACSGMGHERLACQSCHASWAHRCVSCHTQNDQGTWVEYDAEPQVAPPTLGVVSRDGAERIEPFTPGMVLTLNSAPGPSPLPKTAPELYGPSTRFVRAYAFAVPHTITRGGRSCRSCHLDSIALGYGEGTLRAEANGWRFEPKWPASPFDGLPLDAWIGFLSDASGKTTRLGQRSLGRAEQERVLDVGACFGCHDPEQQPALYRDWKQSRARLAATCKIPREASPHP
;
A
#
# COMPACT_ATOMS: atom_id res chain seq x y z
N MET A 1 -75.28 13.73 10.01
CA MET A 1 -74.72 13.51 8.66
C MET A 1 -73.24 13.20 8.83
N THR A 2 -72.87 11.92 8.77
CA THR A 2 -71.46 11.48 8.68
C THR A 2 -70.88 11.89 7.33
N PRO A 3 -69.61 12.32 7.26
CA PRO A 3 -68.98 12.62 5.97
C PRO A 3 -68.88 11.34 5.14
N PRO A 4 -68.97 11.41 3.80
CA PRO A 4 -68.78 10.23 2.97
C PRO A 4 -67.34 9.74 3.12
N ASP A 5 -67.18 8.44 3.36
CA ASP A 5 -65.87 7.78 3.28
C ASP A 5 -65.22 8.13 1.93
N PRO A 6 -63.92 8.48 1.90
CA PRO A 6 -63.22 8.64 0.64
C PRO A 6 -63.32 7.33 -0.14
N PRO A 7 -63.45 7.37 -1.48
CA PRO A 7 -63.52 6.15 -2.26
C PRO A 7 -62.23 5.37 -2.02
N ARG A 8 -62.32 4.26 -1.27
CA ARG A 8 -61.26 3.25 -1.27
C ARG A 8 -61.16 2.79 -2.72
N ALA A 9 -60.24 3.36 -3.47
CA ALA A 9 -59.80 2.80 -4.73
C ALA A 9 -59.26 1.42 -4.37
N ALA A 10 -60.13 0.40 -4.42
CA ALA A 10 -59.75 -0.97 -4.24
C ALA A 10 -58.91 -1.31 -5.48
N TRP A 11 -57.61 -1.04 -5.39
CA TRP A 11 -56.65 -1.40 -6.42
C TRP A 11 -56.93 -2.85 -6.79
N ASN A 12 -57.15 -3.13 -8.08
CA ASN A 12 -57.37 -4.49 -8.56
C ASN A 12 -56.03 -5.25 -8.47
N VAL A 13 -55.63 -5.61 -7.25
CA VAL A 13 -54.34 -6.25 -6.93
C VAL A 13 -54.19 -7.56 -7.68
N ARG A 14 -55.30 -8.29 -7.88
CA ARG A 14 -55.33 -9.48 -8.72
C ARG A 14 -55.01 -9.17 -10.18
N GLY A 15 -55.60 -8.11 -10.74
CA GLY A 15 -55.30 -7.64 -12.10
C GLY A 15 -53.86 -7.15 -12.27
N LEU A 16 -53.30 -6.49 -11.25
CA LEU A 16 -51.91 -6.05 -11.24
C LEU A 16 -50.95 -7.24 -11.19
N ALA A 17 -51.19 -8.23 -10.32
CA ALA A 17 -50.38 -9.44 -10.24
C ALA A 17 -50.39 -10.24 -11.56
N LEU A 18 -51.55 -10.35 -12.22
CA LEU A 18 -51.67 -11.02 -13.52
C LEU A 18 -50.95 -10.25 -14.65
N ALA A 19 -51.01 -8.92 -14.64
CA ALA A 19 -50.29 -8.09 -15.60
C ALA A 19 -48.76 -8.21 -15.41
N SER A 20 -48.28 -8.19 -14.17
CA SER A 20 -46.86 -8.38 -13.85
C SER A 20 -46.36 -9.76 -14.25
N LEU A 21 -47.14 -10.81 -14.01
CA LEU A 21 -46.81 -12.18 -14.43
C LEU A 21 -46.72 -12.29 -15.95
N GLY A 22 -47.68 -11.73 -16.69
CA GLY A 22 -47.66 -11.75 -18.15
C GLY A 22 -46.44 -11.03 -18.74
N LEU A 23 -46.07 -9.87 -18.17
CA LEU A 23 -44.89 -9.12 -18.60
C LEU A 23 -43.58 -9.83 -18.24
N ALA A 24 -43.49 -10.44 -17.06
CA ALA A 24 -42.31 -11.21 -16.65
C ALA A 24 -42.09 -12.44 -17.55
N LEU A 25 -43.16 -13.16 -17.90
CA LEU A 25 -43.09 -14.31 -18.82
C LEU A 25 -42.68 -13.89 -20.23
N ALA A 26 -43.30 -12.84 -20.78
CA ALA A 26 -42.99 -12.36 -22.13
C ALA A 26 -41.56 -11.82 -22.25
N SER A 27 -41.14 -10.97 -21.30
CA SER A 27 -39.78 -10.43 -21.27
C SER A 27 -38.73 -11.51 -20.97
N GLY A 28 -39.04 -12.49 -20.11
CA GLY A 28 -38.16 -13.61 -19.79
C GLY A 28 -37.94 -14.54 -20.98
N LEU A 29 -38.99 -14.83 -21.76
CA LEU A 29 -38.87 -15.62 -22.99
C LEU A 29 -37.96 -14.93 -24.00
N LEU A 30 -38.11 -13.60 -24.17
CA LEU A 30 -37.26 -12.82 -25.05
C LEU A 30 -35.81 -12.81 -24.56
N LEU A 31 -35.55 -12.66 -23.26
CA LEU A 31 -34.20 -12.72 -22.70
C LEU A 31 -33.56 -14.11 -22.85
N ALA A 32 -34.34 -15.18 -22.71
CA ALA A 32 -33.85 -16.55 -22.85
C ALA A 32 -33.29 -16.86 -24.25
N LEU A 33 -33.78 -16.18 -25.30
CA LEU A 33 -33.25 -16.30 -26.67
C LEU A 33 -31.81 -15.79 -26.81
N TRP A 34 -31.34 -14.93 -25.89
CA TRP A 34 -30.03 -14.29 -25.92
C TRP A 34 -29.12 -14.69 -24.75
N TYR A 35 -29.62 -15.52 -23.84
CA TYR A 35 -28.90 -15.95 -22.66
C TYR A 35 -28.04 -17.18 -22.98
N GLU A 36 -26.74 -17.10 -22.70
CA GLU A 36 -25.82 -18.22 -22.84
C GLU A 36 -25.48 -18.77 -21.45
N PRO A 37 -25.92 -19.99 -21.11
CA PRO A 37 -25.71 -20.54 -19.77
C PRO A 37 -24.24 -20.68 -19.37
N GLY A 38 -23.31 -20.89 -20.31
CA GLY A 38 -21.87 -20.95 -20.01
C GLY A 38 -21.25 -19.59 -19.68
N ALA A 39 -21.98 -18.49 -19.89
CA ALA A 39 -21.47 -17.11 -19.81
C ALA A 39 -22.59 -16.16 -19.35
N GLY A 40 -23.27 -16.47 -18.24
CA GLY A 40 -24.47 -15.76 -17.78
C GLY A 40 -24.30 -14.24 -17.66
N LEU A 41 -23.24 -13.79 -16.96
CA LEU A 41 -22.94 -12.37 -16.79
C LEU A 41 -22.59 -11.70 -18.12
N ASP A 42 -21.75 -12.36 -18.94
CA ASP A 42 -21.27 -11.83 -20.21
C ASP A 42 -22.36 -11.79 -21.30
N SER A 43 -23.31 -12.74 -21.28
CA SER A 43 -24.44 -12.76 -22.22
C SER A 43 -25.47 -11.67 -21.89
N LEU A 44 -25.76 -11.44 -20.61
CA LEU A 44 -26.59 -10.32 -20.17
C LEU A 44 -25.89 -8.97 -20.39
N GLY A 45 -24.58 -8.90 -20.17
CA GLY A 45 -23.77 -7.72 -20.46
C GLY A 45 -23.73 -7.38 -21.95
N ARG A 46 -23.59 -8.38 -22.83
CA ARG A 46 -23.70 -8.19 -24.30
C ARG A 46 -25.04 -7.59 -24.70
N LEU A 47 -26.14 -8.05 -24.10
CA LEU A 47 -27.48 -7.55 -24.40
C LEU A 47 -27.64 -6.08 -23.96
N GLU A 48 -27.16 -5.73 -22.77
CA GLU A 48 -27.25 -4.36 -22.23
C GLU A 48 -26.34 -3.37 -22.95
N LEU A 49 -25.10 -3.77 -23.27
CA LEU A 49 -24.13 -2.89 -23.90
C LEU A 49 -24.31 -2.84 -25.42
N GLY A 50 -24.95 -3.86 -26.01
CA GLY A 50 -25.16 -3.96 -27.45
C GLY A 50 -26.29 -3.09 -28.01
N SER A 51 -27.31 -2.72 -27.21
CA SER A 51 -28.37 -1.81 -27.67
C SER A 51 -29.21 -1.19 -26.54
N PRO A 52 -29.81 0.01 -26.76
CA PRO A 52 -30.80 0.58 -25.84
C PRO A 52 -32.02 -0.33 -25.61
N SER A 53 -32.43 -1.09 -26.63
CA SER A 53 -33.54 -2.05 -26.54
C SER A 53 -33.25 -3.24 -25.63
N GLY A 54 -31.99 -3.70 -25.61
CA GLY A 54 -31.55 -4.77 -24.71
C GLY A 54 -31.56 -4.35 -23.24
N ARG A 55 -31.12 -3.12 -22.94
CA ARG A 55 -31.28 -2.52 -21.60
C ARG A 55 -32.74 -2.39 -21.20
N ALA A 56 -33.57 -1.88 -22.11
CA ALA A 56 -35.01 -1.73 -21.86
C ALA A 56 -35.69 -3.08 -21.59
N LEU A 57 -35.32 -4.13 -22.34
CA LEU A 57 -35.86 -5.48 -22.14
C LEU A 57 -35.47 -6.08 -20.79
N ARG A 58 -34.20 -5.95 -20.38
CA ARG A 58 -33.75 -6.45 -19.07
C ARG A 58 -34.36 -5.66 -17.91
N ALA A 59 -34.43 -4.34 -18.05
CA ALA A 59 -35.08 -3.47 -17.06
C ALA A 59 -36.57 -3.81 -16.92
N LEU A 60 -37.27 -4.04 -18.03
CA LEU A 60 -38.67 -4.48 -18.04
C LEU A 60 -38.84 -5.83 -17.33
N HIS A 61 -37.93 -6.78 -17.55
CA HIS A 61 -37.98 -8.08 -16.89
C HIS A 61 -37.75 -8.00 -15.38
N ALA A 62 -36.74 -7.25 -14.95
CA ALA A 62 -36.44 -7.04 -13.53
C ALA A 62 -37.60 -6.32 -12.82
N ALA A 63 -38.14 -5.25 -13.42
CA ALA A 63 -39.20 -4.47 -12.82
C ALA A 63 -40.54 -5.21 -12.81
N SER A 64 -40.89 -5.95 -13.87
CA SER A 64 -42.09 -6.78 -13.88
C SER A 64 -42.03 -7.91 -12.86
N THR A 65 -40.85 -8.49 -12.63
CA THR A 65 -40.62 -9.49 -11.57
C THR A 65 -40.78 -8.89 -10.17
N LEU A 66 -40.25 -7.69 -9.92
CA LEU A 66 -40.44 -6.99 -8.65
C LEU A 66 -41.92 -6.67 -8.41
N CYS A 67 -42.63 -6.15 -9.41
CA CYS A 67 -44.08 -5.92 -9.32
C CYS A 67 -44.84 -7.23 -9.07
N LEU A 68 -44.41 -8.35 -9.67
CA LEU A 68 -45.03 -9.66 -9.44
C LEU A 68 -44.85 -10.13 -7.99
N VAL A 69 -43.68 -9.94 -7.39
CA VAL A 69 -43.45 -10.27 -5.97
C VAL A 69 -44.35 -9.42 -5.08
N VAL A 70 -44.40 -8.11 -5.31
CA VAL A 70 -45.20 -7.17 -4.50
C VAL A 70 -46.70 -7.43 -4.64
N PHE A 71 -47.24 -7.39 -5.86
CA PHE A 71 -48.67 -7.57 -6.08
C PHE A 71 -49.12 -9.02 -5.88
N GLY A 72 -48.25 -9.99 -6.15
CA GLY A 72 -48.46 -11.41 -5.84
C GLY A 72 -48.58 -11.65 -4.33
N GLY A 73 -47.69 -11.05 -3.53
CA GLY A 73 -47.78 -11.10 -2.06
C GLY A 73 -49.04 -10.42 -1.51
N LEU A 74 -49.37 -9.23 -2.02
CA LEU A 74 -50.61 -8.52 -1.64
C LEU A 74 -51.89 -9.25 -2.07
N HIS A 75 -51.84 -10.05 -3.14
CA HIS A 75 -52.95 -10.92 -3.54
C HIS A 75 -53.02 -12.18 -2.67
N ALA A 76 -51.86 -12.77 -2.31
CA ALA A 76 -51.76 -13.93 -1.44
C ALA A 76 -52.34 -13.66 -0.05
N GLY A 77 -52.10 -12.48 0.52
CA GLY A 77 -52.71 -12.06 1.79
C GLY A 77 -54.24 -11.89 1.74
N ARG A 78 -54.85 -11.92 0.55
CA ARG A 78 -56.30 -11.76 0.34
C ARG A 78 -56.98 -13.01 -0.25
N SER A 79 -56.24 -14.09 -0.51
CA SER A 79 -56.75 -15.28 -1.20
C SER A 79 -55.95 -16.54 -0.84
N ARG A 80 -56.63 -17.60 -0.36
CA ARG A 80 -56.00 -18.91 -0.10
C ARG A 80 -55.31 -19.51 -1.33
N ARG A 81 -55.83 -19.26 -2.54
CA ARG A 81 -55.20 -19.70 -3.80
C ARG A 81 -53.98 -18.86 -4.16
N GLY A 82 -53.95 -17.58 -3.77
CA GLY A 82 -52.77 -16.72 -3.94
C GLY A 82 -51.63 -17.15 -3.00
N ALA A 83 -51.96 -17.58 -1.78
CA ALA A 83 -50.98 -18.11 -0.82
C ALA A 83 -50.23 -19.35 -1.33
N LEU A 84 -50.90 -20.22 -2.12
CA LEU A 84 -50.27 -21.40 -2.72
C LEU A 84 -49.29 -21.07 -3.86
N ALA A 85 -49.44 -19.91 -4.53
CA ALA A 85 -48.58 -19.51 -5.64
C ALA A 85 -47.34 -18.72 -5.18
N LEU A 86 -47.35 -18.17 -3.96
CA LEU A 86 -46.29 -17.30 -3.44
C LEU A 86 -44.91 -17.99 -3.33
N PRO A 87 -44.80 -19.24 -2.83
CA PRO A 87 -43.52 -19.95 -2.80
C PRO A 87 -42.93 -20.15 -4.20
N LEU A 88 -43.78 -20.40 -5.19
CA LEU A 88 -43.38 -20.61 -6.58
C LEU A 88 -42.89 -19.30 -7.23
N VAL A 89 -43.56 -18.18 -6.95
CA VAL A 89 -43.11 -16.84 -7.39
C VAL A 89 -41.77 -16.47 -6.75
N ALA A 90 -41.60 -16.72 -5.45
CA ALA A 90 -40.35 -16.44 -4.74
C ALA A 90 -39.18 -17.29 -5.29
N ALA A 91 -39.41 -18.58 -5.52
CA ALA A 91 -38.42 -19.48 -6.09
C ALA A 91 -38.04 -19.11 -7.54
N ALA A 92 -39.02 -18.71 -8.36
CA ALA A 92 -38.77 -18.23 -9.72
C ALA A 92 -37.95 -16.91 -9.72
N ALA A 93 -38.29 -15.96 -8.85
CA ALA A 93 -37.54 -14.71 -8.71
C ALA A 93 -36.10 -14.95 -8.25
N LEU A 94 -35.90 -15.83 -7.26
CA LEU A 94 -34.58 -16.18 -6.75
C LEU A 94 -33.71 -16.86 -7.80
N THR A 95 -34.24 -17.87 -8.51
CA THR A 95 -33.51 -18.53 -9.60
C THR A 95 -33.16 -17.57 -10.73
N GLY A 96 -34.03 -16.60 -11.04
CA GLY A 96 -33.76 -15.53 -12.00
C GLY A 96 -32.60 -14.61 -11.59
N VAL A 97 -32.47 -14.30 -10.30
CA VAL A 97 -31.31 -13.55 -9.77
C VAL A 97 -30.03 -14.36 -9.87
N LEU A 98 -30.09 -15.65 -9.53
CA LEU A 98 -28.92 -16.55 -9.59
C LEU A 98 -28.40 -16.78 -11.02
N LEU A 99 -29.25 -16.64 -12.05
CA LEU A 99 -28.83 -16.72 -13.46
C LEU A 99 -27.85 -15.61 -13.89
N ARG A 100 -27.62 -14.59 -13.06
CA ARG A 100 -26.62 -13.55 -13.32
C ARG A 100 -25.17 -14.07 -13.23
N GLY A 101 -24.91 -15.08 -12.39
CA GLY A 101 -23.63 -15.80 -12.36
C GLY A 101 -22.40 -15.00 -11.94
N ASP A 102 -22.57 -13.90 -11.19
CA ASP A 102 -21.45 -13.14 -10.61
C ASP A 102 -21.04 -13.68 -9.22
N ALA A 103 -19.90 -13.21 -8.70
CA ALA A 103 -19.32 -13.70 -7.45
C ALA A 103 -20.29 -13.57 -6.25
N TRP A 104 -21.13 -12.52 -6.24
CA TRP A 104 -22.11 -12.27 -5.19
C TRP A 104 -23.30 -13.24 -5.28
N THR A 105 -23.86 -13.45 -6.48
CA THR A 105 -24.96 -14.41 -6.70
C THR A 105 -24.53 -15.86 -6.48
N LEU A 106 -23.30 -16.22 -6.86
CA LEU A 106 -22.71 -17.53 -6.57
C LEU A 106 -22.44 -17.71 -5.06
N ALA A 107 -22.08 -16.65 -4.34
CA ALA A 107 -21.96 -16.68 -2.88
C ALA A 107 -23.33 -16.86 -2.20
N LEU A 108 -24.37 -16.16 -2.66
CA LEU A 108 -25.74 -16.30 -2.16
C LEU A 108 -26.26 -17.74 -2.33
N GLY A 109 -25.96 -18.39 -3.45
CA GLY A 109 -26.35 -19.77 -3.75
C GLY A 109 -25.71 -20.82 -2.83
N ARG A 110 -24.52 -20.56 -2.27
CA ARG A 110 -23.82 -21.49 -1.36
C ARG A 110 -24.55 -21.73 -0.04
N HIS A 111 -25.40 -20.81 0.38
CA HIS A 111 -26.19 -20.89 1.61
C HIS A 111 -27.53 -21.63 1.46
N TRP A 112 -27.88 -22.11 0.25
CA TRP A 112 -29.15 -22.78 -0.02
C TRP A 112 -28.94 -24.25 -0.43
N PRO A 113 -29.22 -25.24 0.44
CA PRO A 113 -28.88 -26.65 0.21
C PRO A 113 -29.46 -27.24 -1.09
N ALA A 114 -30.68 -26.86 -1.47
CA ALA A 114 -31.32 -27.34 -2.70
C ALA A 114 -30.77 -26.70 -3.99
N ALA A 115 -29.96 -25.65 -3.87
CA ALA A 115 -29.36 -24.92 -4.99
C ALA A 115 -27.86 -25.17 -5.08
N GLN A 116 -27.23 -25.87 -4.12
CA GLN A 116 -25.80 -26.17 -4.18
C GLN A 116 -25.41 -27.02 -5.40
N SER A 117 -26.28 -27.94 -5.83
CA SER A 117 -26.06 -28.75 -7.05
C SER A 117 -26.41 -27.99 -8.34
N ALA A 118 -27.35 -27.04 -8.30
CA ALA A 118 -27.75 -26.23 -9.46
C ALA A 118 -26.87 -24.99 -9.66
N ALA A 119 -26.40 -24.34 -8.60
CA ALA A 119 -25.52 -23.16 -8.64
C ALA A 119 -24.13 -23.47 -9.22
N GLN A 120 -23.78 -24.74 -9.36
CA GLN A 120 -22.57 -25.20 -10.06
C GLN A 120 -22.75 -25.25 -11.59
N SER A 121 -23.99 -25.13 -12.09
CA SER A 121 -24.31 -25.14 -13.51
C SER A 121 -25.44 -24.17 -13.83
N LEU A 122 -25.09 -23.03 -14.40
CA LEU A 122 -26.05 -22.05 -14.92
C LEU A 122 -27.03 -22.67 -15.95
N VAL A 123 -26.65 -23.77 -16.63
CA VAL A 123 -27.56 -24.57 -17.48
C VAL A 123 -28.68 -25.19 -16.64
N LEU A 124 -28.34 -25.83 -15.53
CA LEU A 124 -29.33 -26.46 -14.65
C LEU A 124 -30.22 -25.42 -13.97
N LEU A 125 -29.65 -24.27 -13.58
CA LEU A 125 -30.42 -23.13 -13.08
C LEU A 125 -31.40 -22.58 -14.12
N LEU A 126 -31.00 -22.50 -15.40
CA LEU A 126 -31.89 -22.01 -16.46
C LEU A 126 -33.05 -22.98 -16.67
N VAL A 127 -32.76 -24.28 -16.73
CA VAL A 127 -33.79 -25.33 -16.83
C VAL A 127 -34.74 -25.23 -15.64
N LEU A 128 -34.22 -25.12 -14.42
CA LEU A 128 -35.03 -24.98 -13.21
C LEU A 128 -35.90 -23.72 -13.25
N HIS A 129 -35.35 -22.58 -13.67
CA HIS A 129 -36.08 -21.32 -13.78
C HIS A 129 -37.25 -21.43 -14.77
N VAL A 130 -37.02 -22.05 -15.93
CA VAL A 130 -38.07 -22.28 -16.94
C VAL A 130 -39.12 -23.26 -16.42
N VAL A 131 -38.71 -24.37 -15.80
CA VAL A 131 -39.63 -25.37 -15.24
C VAL A 131 -40.52 -24.75 -14.15
N MET A 132 -39.98 -23.87 -13.31
CA MET A 132 -40.75 -23.18 -12.26
C MET A 132 -41.71 -22.13 -12.82
N ALA A 133 -41.41 -21.57 -14.00
CA ALA A 133 -42.28 -20.60 -14.68
C ALA A 133 -43.51 -21.26 -15.34
N LEU A 134 -43.44 -22.55 -15.72
CA LEU A 134 -44.53 -23.25 -16.42
C LEU A 134 -45.83 -23.37 -15.58
N PRO A 135 -45.82 -23.82 -14.32
CA PRO A 135 -47.03 -23.85 -13.51
C PRO A 135 -47.57 -22.44 -13.22
N LEU A 136 -46.70 -21.43 -13.08
CA LEU A 136 -47.12 -20.03 -12.95
C LEU A 136 -47.86 -19.55 -14.21
N ALA A 137 -47.36 -19.90 -15.40
CA ALA A 137 -48.04 -19.59 -16.66
C ALA A 137 -49.42 -20.26 -16.76
N VAL A 138 -49.55 -21.52 -16.36
CA VAL A 138 -50.82 -22.26 -16.36
C VAL A 138 -51.81 -21.66 -15.35
N LEU A 139 -51.38 -21.42 -14.11
CA LEU A 139 -52.21 -20.82 -13.06
C LEU A 139 -52.61 -19.38 -13.41
N GLY A 140 -51.67 -18.61 -13.96
CA GLY A 140 -51.89 -17.26 -14.47
C GLY A 140 -52.92 -17.24 -15.60
N TRP A 141 -52.81 -18.16 -16.56
CA TRP A 141 -53.76 -18.30 -17.67
C TRP A 141 -55.17 -18.65 -17.19
N GLN A 142 -55.30 -19.61 -16.27
CA GLN A 142 -56.59 -19.96 -15.67
C GLN A 142 -57.20 -18.78 -14.90
N ALA A 143 -56.38 -18.02 -14.17
CA ALA A 143 -56.80 -16.85 -13.43
C ALA A 143 -57.20 -15.68 -14.36
N PHE A 144 -56.49 -15.52 -15.48
CA PHE A 144 -56.76 -14.55 -16.54
C PHE A 144 -58.08 -14.82 -17.27
N ARG A 145 -58.39 -16.10 -17.58
CA ARG A 145 -59.68 -16.49 -18.19
C ARG A 145 -60.88 -16.16 -17.29
N ARG A 146 -60.70 -16.19 -15.97
CA ARG A 146 -61.76 -15.92 -14.99
C ARG A 146 -61.90 -14.44 -14.65
N ALA A 147 -60.85 -13.64 -14.82
CA ALA A 147 -60.86 -12.21 -14.55
C ALA A 147 -59.73 -11.55 -15.36
N ARG A 148 -60.08 -10.90 -16.48
CA ARG A 148 -59.09 -10.22 -17.32
C ARG A 148 -58.54 -8.99 -16.58
N PRO A 149 -57.22 -8.76 -16.60
CA PRO A 149 -56.66 -7.51 -16.12
C PRO A 149 -57.25 -6.36 -16.93
N SER A 150 -57.64 -5.29 -16.26
CA SER A 150 -58.11 -4.10 -16.97
C SER A 150 -56.94 -3.44 -17.70
N TRP A 151 -57.24 -2.70 -18.77
CA TRP A 151 -56.23 -1.87 -19.45
C TRP A 151 -55.49 -0.95 -18.47
N ARG A 152 -56.19 -0.46 -17.44
CA ARG A 152 -55.62 0.33 -16.33
C ARG A 152 -54.55 -0.44 -15.54
N SER A 153 -54.77 -1.72 -15.23
CA SER A 153 -53.78 -2.56 -14.55
C SER A 153 -52.53 -2.79 -15.39
N LEU A 154 -52.69 -3.03 -16.70
CA LEU A 154 -51.56 -3.21 -17.62
C LEU A 154 -50.76 -1.91 -17.77
N ALA A 155 -51.43 -0.78 -17.98
CA ALA A 155 -50.80 0.54 -18.08
C ALA A 155 -50.07 0.93 -16.79
N LEU A 156 -50.64 0.63 -15.62
CA LEU A 156 -49.99 0.88 -14.33
C LEU A 156 -48.72 0.05 -14.13
N VAL A 157 -48.74 -1.24 -14.49
CA VAL A 157 -47.53 -2.09 -14.37
C VAL A 157 -46.48 -1.70 -15.41
N LEU A 158 -46.88 -1.36 -16.64
CA LEU A 158 -45.95 -0.85 -17.65
C LEU A 158 -45.35 0.49 -17.24
N GLY A 159 -46.15 1.41 -16.70
CA GLY A 159 -45.69 2.70 -16.18
C GLY A 159 -44.73 2.53 -15.00
N ALA A 160 -45.09 1.70 -14.02
CA ALA A 160 -44.22 1.37 -12.89
C ALA A 160 -42.92 0.69 -13.34
N ALA A 161 -42.99 -0.25 -14.28
CA ALA A 161 -41.83 -0.93 -14.83
C ALA A 161 -40.92 0.01 -15.64
N SER A 162 -41.51 0.97 -16.36
CA SER A 162 -40.77 1.98 -17.12
C SER A 162 -40.07 2.98 -16.19
N VAL A 163 -40.74 3.40 -15.12
CA VAL A 163 -40.17 4.30 -14.09
C VAL A 163 -39.07 3.60 -13.30
N LEU A 164 -39.31 2.36 -12.84
CA LEU A 164 -38.29 1.55 -12.16
C LEU A 164 -37.12 1.21 -13.07
N GLY A 165 -37.35 1.01 -14.38
CA GLY A 165 -36.29 0.80 -15.36
C GLY A 165 -35.48 2.05 -15.68
N TRP A 166 -36.07 3.25 -15.56
CA TRP A 166 -35.38 4.55 -15.69
C TRP A 166 -34.64 4.95 -14.41
N LEU A 167 -35.17 4.58 -13.24
CA LEU A 167 -34.56 4.83 -11.93
C LEU A 167 -33.53 3.76 -11.55
N ALA A 168 -33.56 2.59 -12.21
CA ALA A 168 -32.51 1.59 -12.08
C ALA A 168 -31.22 2.18 -12.70
N PRO A 169 -30.14 2.36 -11.90
CA PRO A 169 -28.88 2.83 -12.45
C PRO A 169 -28.40 1.87 -13.54
N PRO A 170 -27.72 2.34 -14.60
CA PRO A 170 -27.04 1.45 -15.54
C PRO A 170 -26.15 0.51 -14.72
N GLY A 171 -26.49 -0.79 -14.75
CA GLY A 171 -25.95 -1.90 -13.96
C GLY A 171 -25.06 -1.55 -12.78
N LEU A 172 -25.58 -1.65 -11.54
CA LEU A 172 -24.83 -1.89 -10.28
C LEU A 172 -23.31 -1.71 -10.41
N GLU A 173 -22.89 -0.44 -10.50
CA GLU A 173 -21.61 -0.03 -9.95
C GLU A 173 -21.69 -0.33 -8.45
N ASP A 174 -20.70 -1.03 -7.90
CA ASP A 174 -20.54 -1.15 -6.46
C ASP A 174 -20.61 0.24 -5.80
N PRO A 175 -21.15 0.35 -4.57
CA PRO A 175 -21.22 1.63 -3.89
C PRO A 175 -19.82 2.08 -3.46
N VAL A 176 -19.16 2.87 -4.29
CA VAL A 176 -18.05 3.74 -3.89
C VAL A 176 -18.43 5.17 -4.30
N GLU A 177 -18.45 6.04 -3.30
CA GLU A 177 -18.92 7.42 -3.27
C GLU A 177 -18.22 8.38 -4.29
N PRO A 178 -18.86 9.49 -4.71
CA PRO A 178 -18.46 10.22 -5.90
C PRO A 178 -17.50 11.39 -5.60
N GLN A 179 -16.23 11.24 -5.97
CA GLN A 179 -15.35 12.40 -6.23
C GLN A 179 -15.37 12.72 -7.73
N GLY A 180 -16.46 13.36 -8.17
CA GLY A 180 -16.70 13.68 -9.58
C GLY A 180 -17.50 14.95 -9.81
N ARG A 181 -17.41 15.95 -8.92
CA ARG A 181 -17.87 17.31 -9.19
C ARG A 181 -16.69 18.27 -9.19
N LEU A 182 -15.88 18.26 -10.25
CA LEU A 182 -14.91 19.34 -10.54
C LEU A 182 -14.31 19.31 -11.95
N VAL A 183 -15.04 18.82 -12.97
CA VAL A 183 -14.61 18.92 -14.39
C VAL A 183 -15.71 19.56 -15.27
N ARG A 184 -16.40 20.58 -14.75
CA ARG A 184 -17.33 21.41 -15.53
C ARG A 184 -17.13 22.92 -15.35
N ARG A 185 -15.87 23.35 -15.18
CA ARG A 185 -15.53 24.79 -15.10
C ARG A 185 -14.28 25.23 -15.89
N ALA A 186 -13.87 24.49 -16.91
CA ALA A 186 -12.69 24.85 -17.71
C ALA A 186 -12.93 24.97 -19.22
N LEU A 187 -14.17 25.07 -19.68
CA LEU A 187 -14.48 25.38 -21.08
C LEU A 187 -15.63 26.39 -21.15
N ALA A 188 -15.32 27.62 -20.75
CA ALA A 188 -16.01 28.80 -21.21
C ALA A 188 -14.97 29.64 -21.94
N LEU A 189 -15.02 29.62 -23.27
CA LEU A 189 -14.73 30.75 -24.15
C LEU A 189 -15.16 30.35 -25.58
N ASP A 190 -16.03 31.20 -26.11
CA ASP A 190 -16.37 31.44 -27.51
C ASP A 190 -17.28 30.45 -28.29
N ALA A 191 -18.56 30.81 -28.30
CA ALA A 191 -19.49 30.57 -29.42
C ALA A 191 -19.05 31.44 -30.63
N PRO A 192 -19.41 31.15 -31.91
CA PRO A 192 -20.79 30.81 -32.32
C PRO A 192 -20.89 29.76 -33.45
N PHE A 193 -22.02 29.02 -33.55
CA PHE A 193 -22.70 28.79 -34.83
C PHE A 193 -24.11 28.19 -34.64
N ALA A 194 -25.06 29.01 -35.09
CA ALA A 194 -26.41 28.77 -35.60
C ALA A 194 -27.01 27.34 -35.59
N SER A 195 -28.21 27.29 -34.99
CA SER A 195 -29.39 26.50 -35.35
C SER A 195 -29.30 25.52 -36.53
N GLN A 196 -29.41 24.22 -36.27
CA GLN A 196 -30.02 23.28 -37.19
C GLN A 196 -30.99 22.33 -36.49
N ARG A 197 -32.21 22.30 -37.02
CA ARG A 197 -33.35 21.45 -36.62
C ARG A 197 -32.97 19.99 -36.82
N VAL A 198 -32.95 19.20 -35.75
CA VAL A 198 -32.82 17.74 -35.84
C VAL A 198 -34.19 17.19 -36.26
N ARG A 199 -34.34 16.92 -37.56
CA ARG A 199 -35.35 15.99 -38.06
C ARG A 199 -34.93 14.59 -37.64
N SER A 200 -35.83 13.88 -36.97
CA SER A 200 -35.78 12.45 -36.72
C SER A 200 -35.60 11.68 -38.03
N ARG A 201 -34.38 11.19 -38.26
CA ARG A 201 -34.14 10.06 -39.16
C ARG A 201 -33.92 8.84 -38.29
N LEU A 202 -34.90 7.92 -38.34
CA LEU A 202 -34.73 6.51 -38.00
C LEU A 202 -33.54 6.00 -38.84
N LEU A 203 -32.34 5.93 -38.25
CA LEU A 203 -31.26 5.15 -38.82
C LEU A 203 -31.55 3.66 -38.58
N PRO A 204 -31.30 2.79 -39.57
CA PRO A 204 -31.43 1.36 -39.37
C PRO A 204 -30.42 0.90 -38.31
N LEU A 205 -30.84 -0.09 -37.51
CA LEU A 205 -29.99 -0.85 -36.59
C LEU A 205 -28.80 -1.45 -37.37
N SER A 206 -27.67 -0.75 -37.44
CA SER A 206 -26.39 -1.38 -37.73
C SER A 206 -25.86 -1.98 -36.43
N LEU A 207 -26.28 -3.21 -36.15
CA LEU A 207 -25.48 -4.15 -35.36
C LEU A 207 -24.12 -4.24 -36.06
N GLY A 208 -23.09 -3.60 -35.50
CA GLY A 208 -21.72 -3.87 -35.92
C GLY A 208 -21.48 -5.36 -35.73
N ALA A 209 -21.41 -6.10 -36.83
CA ALA A 209 -21.11 -7.53 -36.80
C ALA A 209 -19.77 -7.72 -36.09
N VAL A 210 -19.78 -8.44 -34.96
CA VAL A 210 -18.56 -8.94 -34.32
C VAL A 210 -17.87 -9.85 -35.32
N SER A 211 -16.65 -9.51 -35.74
CA SER A 211 -15.92 -10.33 -36.70
C SER A 211 -15.78 -11.77 -36.16
N PRO A 212 -16.15 -12.80 -36.94
CA PRO A 212 -16.03 -14.20 -36.51
C PRO A 212 -14.57 -14.60 -36.19
N ASP A 213 -13.60 -13.88 -36.74
CA ASP A 213 -12.16 -14.20 -36.72
C ASP A 213 -11.37 -13.70 -35.49
N VAL A 214 -12.05 -13.22 -34.44
CA VAL A 214 -11.36 -12.77 -33.23
C VAL A 214 -10.72 -13.96 -32.49
N PRO A 215 -9.39 -13.96 -32.25
CA PRO A 215 -8.69 -15.01 -31.53
C PRO A 215 -9.32 -15.28 -30.16
N ARG A 216 -9.33 -16.55 -29.73
CA ARG A 216 -9.78 -16.91 -28.38
C ARG A 216 -8.61 -17.37 -27.52
N ILE A 217 -8.36 -16.64 -26.45
CA ILE A 217 -7.34 -16.98 -25.44
C ILE A 217 -8.06 -17.37 -24.15
N LEU A 218 -7.80 -18.58 -23.63
CA LEU A 218 -8.48 -19.15 -22.46
C LEU A 218 -10.03 -19.07 -22.57
N GLY A 219 -10.56 -19.33 -23.77
CA GLY A 219 -12.00 -19.28 -24.07
C GLY A 219 -12.59 -17.87 -24.28
N ARG A 220 -11.83 -16.81 -23.99
CA ARG A 220 -12.25 -15.40 -24.14
C ARG A 220 -11.79 -14.83 -25.47
N ARG A 221 -12.62 -14.01 -26.12
CA ARG A 221 -12.22 -13.30 -27.35
C ARG A 221 -11.18 -12.24 -26.99
N GLU A 222 -10.13 -12.15 -27.79
CA GLU A 222 -9.04 -11.20 -27.63
C GLU A 222 -8.75 -10.47 -28.96
N GLY A 223 -9.63 -9.52 -29.31
CA GLY A 223 -9.53 -8.74 -30.54
C GLY A 223 -8.31 -7.83 -30.59
N CYS A 224 -7.70 -7.53 -29.44
CA CYS A 224 -6.49 -6.72 -29.38
C CYS A 224 -5.35 -7.32 -30.21
N LEU A 225 -5.22 -8.66 -30.23
CA LEU A 225 -4.21 -9.37 -31.01
C LEU A 225 -4.43 -9.31 -32.52
N GLY A 226 -5.64 -8.94 -32.98
CA GLY A 226 -5.91 -8.71 -34.40
C GLY A 226 -5.17 -7.49 -34.95
N CYS A 227 -5.01 -6.45 -34.12
CA CYS A 227 -4.18 -5.28 -34.45
C CYS A 227 -2.76 -5.43 -33.90
N HIS A 228 -2.59 -5.92 -32.67
CA HIS A 228 -1.30 -6.02 -31.97
C HIS A 228 -0.71 -7.44 -32.03
N ALA A 229 -0.48 -7.94 -33.25
CA ALA A 229 -0.02 -9.33 -33.46
C ALA A 229 1.45 -9.59 -33.06
N GLU A 230 2.26 -8.52 -33.01
CA GLU A 230 3.72 -8.60 -32.82
C GLU A 230 4.22 -8.05 -31.47
N VAL A 231 3.44 -8.21 -30.41
CA VAL A 231 3.89 -7.84 -29.05
C VAL A 231 4.94 -8.82 -28.55
N ARG A 232 6.06 -8.31 -28.00
CA ARG A 232 7.17 -9.09 -27.43
C ARG A 232 7.57 -8.50 -26.06
N GLY A 233 8.38 -9.22 -25.28
CA GLY A 233 8.99 -8.71 -24.02
C GLY A 233 8.33 -9.18 -22.72
N LEU A 234 7.13 -9.77 -22.79
CA LEU A 234 6.51 -10.43 -21.65
C LEU A 234 7.04 -11.86 -21.48
N GLY A 235 7.17 -12.31 -20.23
CA GLY A 235 7.56 -13.68 -19.92
C GLY A 235 6.42 -14.68 -20.18
N PRO A 236 6.70 -15.99 -20.25
CA PRO A 236 5.72 -17.01 -20.65
C PRO A 236 4.40 -16.98 -19.88
N SER A 237 4.44 -16.72 -18.57
CA SER A 237 3.25 -16.67 -17.70
C SER A 237 2.32 -15.49 -18.00
N HIS A 238 2.81 -14.46 -18.70
CA HIS A 238 2.06 -13.26 -19.06
C HIS A 238 2.09 -12.99 -20.57
N ASP A 239 2.43 -13.98 -21.40
CA ASP A 239 2.40 -13.85 -22.85
C ASP A 239 0.95 -13.54 -23.29
N PRO A 240 0.69 -12.46 -24.06
CA PRO A 240 -0.65 -12.16 -24.57
C PRO A 240 -1.28 -13.31 -25.37
N ARG A 241 -0.48 -14.21 -25.96
CA ARG A 241 -0.97 -15.42 -26.64
C ARG A 241 -1.44 -16.51 -25.65
N ALA A 242 -1.03 -16.44 -24.40
CA ALA A 242 -1.42 -17.38 -23.34
C ALA A 242 -2.53 -16.82 -22.44
N VAL A 243 -2.51 -15.52 -22.12
CA VAL A 243 -3.47 -14.90 -21.18
C VAL A 243 -4.38 -13.84 -21.81
N GLY A 244 -3.98 -13.21 -22.92
CA GLY A 244 -4.68 -12.09 -23.54
C GLY A 244 -4.26 -10.73 -22.98
N CYS A 245 -4.62 -9.66 -23.68
CA CYS A 245 -4.34 -8.27 -23.30
C CYS A 245 -5.40 -7.73 -22.32
N SER A 246 -6.66 -8.05 -22.59
CA SER A 246 -7.81 -7.51 -21.88
C SER A 246 -7.90 -7.89 -20.38
N PRO A 247 -7.37 -9.04 -19.90
CA PRO A 247 -7.35 -9.30 -18.46
C PRO A 247 -6.45 -8.36 -17.67
N CYS A 248 -5.41 -7.81 -18.30
CA CYS A 248 -4.50 -6.86 -17.67
C CYS A 248 -4.97 -5.42 -17.93
N HIS A 249 -5.17 -5.07 -19.20
CA HIS A 249 -5.41 -3.69 -19.62
C HIS A 249 -6.90 -3.31 -19.70
N LEU A 250 -7.82 -4.24 -19.45
CA LEU A 250 -9.25 -4.03 -19.70
C LEU A 250 -9.49 -3.69 -21.18
N GLY A 251 -10.29 -2.66 -21.48
CA GLY A 251 -10.71 -2.36 -22.85
C GLY A 251 -11.80 -3.31 -23.36
N ASN A 252 -12.21 -3.11 -24.60
CA ASN A 252 -13.27 -3.88 -25.25
C ASN A 252 -12.71 -4.76 -26.37
N PRO A 253 -12.43 -6.06 -26.12
CA PRO A 253 -11.81 -6.95 -27.10
C PRO A 253 -12.75 -7.35 -28.25
N PHE A 254 -14.00 -6.84 -28.29
CA PHE A 254 -15.00 -7.15 -29.31
C PHE A 254 -15.12 -6.07 -30.39
N ARG A 255 -14.44 -4.93 -30.22
CA ARG A 255 -14.50 -3.81 -31.15
C ARG A 255 -13.34 -3.91 -32.14
N PRO A 256 -13.59 -3.76 -33.46
CA PRO A 256 -12.55 -3.82 -34.48
C PRO A 256 -11.80 -2.48 -34.64
N ASP A 257 -12.32 -1.40 -34.06
CA ASP A 257 -11.79 -0.05 -34.17
C ASP A 257 -11.09 0.38 -32.86
N ALA A 258 -10.01 1.16 -32.98
CA ALA A 258 -9.19 1.56 -31.82
C ALA A 258 -9.97 2.34 -30.76
N ALA A 259 -10.90 3.22 -31.17
CA ALA A 259 -11.69 4.02 -30.23
C ALA A 259 -12.59 3.11 -29.38
N GLY A 260 -13.30 2.18 -30.00
CA GLY A 260 -14.12 1.21 -29.29
C GLY A 260 -13.30 0.21 -28.49
N ALA A 261 -12.17 -0.27 -29.01
CA ALA A 261 -11.35 -1.28 -28.35
C ALA A 261 -10.62 -0.74 -27.11
N HIS A 262 -10.20 0.53 -27.15
CA HIS A 262 -9.52 1.18 -26.04
C HIS A 262 -10.47 1.85 -25.04
N ASP A 263 -11.79 1.82 -25.27
CA ASP A 263 -12.76 2.35 -24.32
C ASP A 263 -12.66 1.59 -22.97
N GLY A 264 -12.39 2.33 -21.89
CA GLY A 264 -12.16 1.75 -20.56
C GLY A 264 -10.81 1.04 -20.37
N LEU A 265 -9.84 1.20 -21.29
CA LEU A 265 -8.50 0.61 -21.16
C LEU A 265 -7.69 1.29 -20.05
N LEU A 266 -7.06 0.49 -19.20
CA LEU A 266 -6.09 0.91 -18.19
C LEU A 266 -4.67 0.78 -18.75
N LEU A 267 -4.01 1.93 -18.91
CA LEU A 267 -2.64 1.97 -19.40
C LEU A 267 -1.63 1.42 -18.38
N VAL A 268 -1.88 1.65 -17.09
CA VAL A 268 -1.05 1.14 -15.98
C VAL A 268 -1.89 0.18 -15.12
N PRO A 269 -1.93 -1.11 -15.48
CA PRO A 269 -2.81 -2.07 -14.81
C PRO A 269 -2.34 -2.43 -13.40
N GLY A 270 -1.13 -2.05 -13.00
CA GLY A 270 -0.60 -2.26 -11.66
C GLY A 270 -1.04 -1.24 -10.61
N ASN A 271 -1.67 -0.12 -11.00
CA ASN A 271 -2.15 0.87 -10.04
C ASN A 271 -3.17 0.26 -9.07
N LEU A 272 -3.10 0.64 -7.78
CA LEU A 272 -3.89 0.01 -6.72
C LEU A 272 -5.40 0.32 -6.79
N ASP A 273 -5.80 1.36 -7.51
CA ASP A 273 -7.20 1.72 -7.78
C ASP A 273 -7.87 0.78 -8.80
N GLY A 274 -7.08 0.17 -9.69
CA GLY A 274 -7.55 -0.79 -10.70
C GLY A 274 -7.22 -2.25 -10.40
N VAL A 275 -6.32 -2.52 -9.44
CA VAL A 275 -5.64 -3.82 -9.30
C VAL A 275 -6.57 -5.01 -9.13
N ASP A 276 -7.72 -4.85 -8.46
CA ASP A 276 -8.69 -5.93 -8.24
C ASP A 276 -9.29 -6.44 -9.56
N ARG A 277 -9.38 -5.57 -10.58
CA ARG A 277 -9.90 -5.90 -11.92
C ARG A 277 -8.80 -6.35 -12.88
N THR A 278 -7.54 -6.27 -12.49
CA THR A 278 -6.38 -6.58 -13.34
C THR A 278 -5.57 -7.72 -12.70
N CYS A 279 -4.45 -7.43 -12.03
CA CYS A 279 -3.57 -8.40 -11.39
C CYS A 279 -4.31 -9.26 -10.35
N GLY A 280 -5.23 -8.65 -9.60
CA GLY A 280 -6.04 -9.28 -8.55
C GLY A 280 -6.98 -10.38 -9.04
N ARG A 281 -7.29 -10.44 -10.35
CA ARG A 281 -8.09 -11.54 -10.91
C ARG A 281 -7.39 -12.90 -10.83
N CYS A 282 -6.06 -12.90 -10.88
CA CYS A 282 -5.23 -14.10 -10.75
C CYS A 282 -4.46 -14.13 -9.42
N HIS A 283 -4.16 -12.96 -8.85
CA HIS A 283 -3.34 -12.79 -7.64
C HIS A 283 -4.12 -12.12 -6.51
N ALA A 284 -5.37 -12.53 -6.28
CA ALA A 284 -6.31 -11.88 -5.36
C ALA A 284 -5.73 -11.63 -3.96
N GLU A 285 -5.15 -12.67 -3.34
CA GLU A 285 -4.56 -12.57 -2.00
C GLU A 285 -3.38 -11.61 -1.93
N ILE A 286 -2.58 -11.51 -3.00
CA ILE A 286 -1.47 -10.56 -3.08
C ILE A 286 -2.04 -9.14 -3.21
N GLY A 287 -3.06 -8.94 -4.05
CA GLY A 287 -3.72 -7.64 -4.23
C GLY A 287 -4.29 -7.08 -2.92
N VAL A 288 -4.91 -7.92 -2.10
CA VAL A 288 -5.42 -7.53 -0.77
C VAL A 288 -4.27 -7.11 0.16
N ARG A 289 -3.22 -7.92 0.27
CA ARG A 289 -2.09 -7.62 1.16
C ARG A 289 -1.31 -6.37 0.75
N VAL A 290 -1.08 -6.18 -0.55
CA VAL A 290 -0.34 -5.01 -1.05
C VAL A 290 -1.10 -3.73 -0.70
N ARG A 291 -2.42 -3.71 -0.85
CA ARG A 291 -3.25 -2.56 -0.45
C ARG A 291 -3.25 -2.30 1.06
N GLY A 292 -3.20 -3.37 1.86
CA GLY A 292 -3.07 -3.28 3.32
C GLY A 292 -1.68 -2.89 3.82
N SER A 293 -0.63 -3.04 3.00
CA SER A 293 0.75 -2.83 3.41
C SER A 293 1.07 -1.38 3.78
N LEU A 294 2.09 -1.19 4.63
CA LEU A 294 2.61 0.13 5.00
C LEU A 294 3.11 0.94 3.80
N MET A 295 3.64 0.30 2.76
CA MET A 295 4.07 1.01 1.55
C MET A 295 2.89 1.64 0.80
N ALA A 296 1.72 1.01 0.85
CA ALA A 296 0.49 1.52 0.25
C ALA A 296 -0.21 2.54 1.16
N ARG A 297 -0.34 2.24 2.46
CA ARG A 297 -1.14 3.05 3.40
C ARG A 297 -0.37 4.18 4.03
N ALA A 298 0.91 4.00 4.37
CA ALA A 298 1.76 4.98 5.04
C ALA A 298 1.15 5.68 6.26
N ASN A 299 0.27 4.99 6.98
CA ASN A 299 -0.49 5.53 8.11
C ASN A 299 0.41 5.99 9.27
N GLY A 300 1.55 5.36 9.50
CA GLY A 300 2.55 5.84 10.48
C GLY A 300 3.12 7.23 10.13
N ILE A 301 3.34 7.53 8.85
CA ILE A 301 3.80 8.86 8.41
C ILE A 301 2.70 9.89 8.62
N VAL A 302 1.46 9.55 8.25
CA VAL A 302 0.28 10.41 8.48
C VAL A 302 0.13 10.71 9.98
N ALA A 303 0.24 9.68 10.82
CA ALA A 303 0.11 9.81 12.25
C ALA A 303 1.23 10.68 12.85
N VAL A 304 2.49 10.36 12.60
CA VAL A 304 3.63 11.14 13.12
C VAL A 304 3.53 12.61 12.70
N ASN A 305 3.18 12.88 11.43
CA ASN A 305 3.04 14.25 10.95
C ASN A 305 1.93 15.02 11.68
N ARG A 306 0.72 14.44 11.79
CA ARG A 306 -0.38 15.06 12.56
C ARG A 306 -0.01 15.26 14.03
N PHE A 307 0.78 14.35 14.63
CA PHE A 307 1.25 14.47 16.01
C PHE A 307 2.19 15.65 16.19
N VAL A 308 3.13 15.83 15.25
CA VAL A 308 4.04 16.96 15.23
C VAL A 308 3.28 18.29 15.08
N PHE A 309 2.27 18.34 14.22
CA PHE A 309 1.36 19.50 14.10
C PHE A 309 0.40 19.67 15.30
N GLY A 310 0.30 18.66 16.18
CA GLY A 310 -0.60 18.62 17.33
C GLY A 310 -2.07 18.49 16.98
N GLU A 311 -2.37 18.02 15.78
CA GLU A 311 -3.71 17.65 15.35
C GLU A 311 -4.12 16.27 15.90
N ARG A 312 -3.20 15.57 16.59
CA ARG A 312 -3.48 14.35 17.35
C ARG A 312 -2.56 14.22 18.57
N PRO A 313 -2.96 13.46 19.59
CA PRO A 313 -2.20 13.34 20.84
C PRO A 313 -1.05 12.32 20.82
N THR A 314 -1.07 11.32 19.91
CA THR A 314 -0.08 10.23 19.85
C THR A 314 0.51 10.09 18.44
N PRO A 315 1.74 9.55 18.28
CA PRO A 315 2.34 9.34 16.95
C PRO A 315 1.80 8.11 16.18
N ASP A 316 0.93 7.30 16.79
CA ASP A 316 0.42 6.05 16.22
C ASP A 316 -1.00 6.25 15.68
N GLY A 317 -1.31 5.75 14.48
CA GLY A 317 -2.66 5.77 13.91
C GLY A 317 -2.79 4.96 12.62
N ASP A 318 -4.02 4.82 12.14
CA ASP A 318 -4.44 3.91 11.07
C ASP A 318 -4.94 4.62 9.80
N THR A 319 -5.07 5.95 9.82
CA THR A 319 -5.50 6.74 8.66
C THR A 319 -4.52 6.57 7.50
N PRO A 320 -4.94 5.99 6.36
CA PRO A 320 -4.07 5.87 5.21
C PRO A 320 -3.82 7.22 4.54
N ILE A 321 -2.70 7.35 3.83
CA ILE A 321 -2.29 8.54 3.08
C ILE A 321 -3.34 8.96 2.03
N THR A 322 -4.12 8.01 1.51
CA THR A 322 -5.21 8.27 0.56
C THR A 322 -6.44 8.93 1.20
N ALA A 323 -6.53 8.94 2.54
CA ALA A 323 -7.65 9.50 3.30
C ALA A 323 -7.27 10.81 4.04
N ILE A 324 -6.18 11.47 3.63
CA ILE A 324 -5.79 12.76 4.22
C ILE A 324 -6.74 13.89 3.76
N GLY A 325 -7.19 14.69 4.71
CA GLY A 325 -8.09 15.84 4.51
C GLY A 325 -7.31 17.14 4.30
N HIS A 326 -7.85 18.31 4.61
CA HIS A 326 -7.22 19.61 4.30
C HIS A 326 -6.64 20.35 5.52
N SER A 327 -6.37 19.67 6.61
CA SER A 327 -5.70 20.28 7.76
C SER A 327 -4.30 20.80 7.39
N PRO A 328 -3.69 21.68 8.20
CA PRO A 328 -2.28 22.07 8.01
C PRO A 328 -1.34 20.88 7.85
N ALA A 329 -1.45 19.86 8.72
CA ALA A 329 -0.64 18.65 8.65
C ALA A 329 -0.89 17.86 7.35
N ASP A 330 -2.14 17.69 6.95
CA ASP A 330 -2.48 16.93 5.74
C ASP A 330 -2.11 17.69 4.46
N THR A 331 -2.17 19.03 4.50
CA THR A 331 -1.69 19.88 3.40
C THR A 331 -0.18 19.79 3.26
N HIS A 332 0.55 19.81 4.38
CA HIS A 332 1.99 19.56 4.42
C HIS A 332 2.33 18.18 3.81
N LEU A 333 1.61 17.12 4.20
CA LEU A 333 1.79 15.79 3.61
C LEU A 333 1.54 15.76 2.11
N ARG A 334 0.46 16.38 1.62
CA ARG A 334 0.17 16.43 0.18
C ARG A 334 1.27 17.08 -0.63
N GLN A 335 1.83 18.19 -0.13
CA GLN A 335 2.80 18.99 -0.86
C GLN A 335 4.20 18.35 -0.85
N LEU A 336 4.59 17.71 0.25
CA LEU A 336 5.97 17.26 0.43
C LEU A 336 6.14 15.72 0.39
N CYS A 337 5.13 14.95 0.81
CA CYS A 337 5.31 13.52 1.11
C CYS A 337 4.44 12.58 0.25
N ALA A 338 3.20 12.98 -0.07
CA ALA A 338 2.20 12.12 -0.72
C ALA A 338 2.58 11.73 -2.16
N SER A 339 3.60 12.35 -2.75
CA SER A 339 4.08 12.08 -4.10
C SER A 339 4.88 10.77 -4.24
N CYS A 340 5.21 10.09 -3.12
CA CYS A 340 6.16 8.98 -3.09
C CYS A 340 5.58 7.59 -2.71
N HIS A 341 4.33 7.48 -2.26
CA HIS A 341 3.80 6.20 -1.76
C HIS A 341 3.38 5.24 -2.88
N LEU A 342 3.35 3.93 -2.57
CA LEU A 342 3.07 2.86 -3.53
C LEU A 342 1.69 3.00 -4.18
N GLY A 343 0.71 3.49 -3.41
CA GLY A 343 -0.66 3.71 -3.86
C GLY A 343 -0.86 4.92 -4.77
N LYS A 344 0.15 5.77 -4.97
CA LYS A 344 0.05 6.87 -5.93
C LYS A 344 -0.10 6.29 -7.35
N PRO A 345 -1.17 6.62 -8.09
CA PRO A 345 -1.34 6.12 -9.44
C PRO A 345 -0.30 6.74 -10.37
N LYS A 346 0.20 5.92 -11.30
CA LYS A 346 0.95 6.39 -12.47
C LYS A 346 -0.01 6.57 -13.64
N ASP A 347 0.15 7.66 -14.38
CA ASP A 347 -0.59 7.94 -15.61
C ASP A 347 0.00 7.19 -16.81
N LYS A 348 1.31 6.89 -16.77
CA LYS A 348 2.06 6.21 -17.83
C LYS A 348 2.91 5.06 -17.26
N PRO A 349 3.12 3.99 -18.05
CA PRO A 349 4.00 2.91 -17.66
C PRO A 349 5.43 3.44 -17.68
N ALA A 350 6.10 3.36 -16.55
CA ALA A 350 7.49 3.78 -16.40
C ALA A 350 8.09 3.04 -15.20
N ALA A 351 9.34 2.58 -15.36
CA ALA A 351 10.12 2.03 -14.26
C ALA A 351 10.19 3.02 -13.09
N THR A 352 10.29 2.48 -11.88
CA THR A 352 10.35 3.31 -10.67
C THR A 352 11.73 3.94 -10.52
N ASN A 353 11.75 5.27 -10.35
CA ASN A 353 12.96 6.05 -10.10
C ASN A 353 12.61 7.36 -9.36
N GLU A 354 13.58 8.24 -9.19
CA GLU A 354 13.45 9.50 -8.43
C GLU A 354 12.51 10.53 -9.08
N LEU A 355 12.01 10.26 -10.30
CA LEU A 355 11.01 11.09 -10.99
C LEU A 355 9.68 10.37 -11.19
N SER A 356 9.68 9.03 -11.16
CA SER A 356 8.54 8.16 -11.46
C SER A 356 8.27 7.21 -10.30
N ARG A 357 7.41 7.62 -9.36
CA ARG A 357 7.07 6.87 -8.13
C ARG A 357 5.61 6.40 -8.13
N GLY A 358 5.30 5.40 -7.29
CA GLY A 358 3.98 4.78 -7.25
C GLY A 358 3.78 3.74 -8.35
N GLY A 359 2.54 3.44 -8.68
CA GLY A 359 2.20 2.44 -9.69
C GLY A 359 1.83 1.06 -9.14
N GLY A 360 1.57 0.95 -7.83
CA GLY A 360 1.14 -0.29 -7.18
C GLY A 360 2.05 -1.48 -7.50
N CYS A 361 1.48 -2.58 -8.00
CA CYS A 361 2.24 -3.79 -8.32
C CYS A 361 3.36 -3.55 -9.34
N THR A 362 3.14 -2.65 -10.30
CA THR A 362 4.14 -2.31 -11.33
C THR A 362 5.28 -1.44 -10.81
N ALA A 363 5.19 -0.92 -9.58
CA ALA A 363 6.29 -0.14 -9.00
C ALA A 363 7.58 -0.98 -8.83
N CYS A 364 7.43 -2.26 -8.52
CA CYS A 364 8.55 -3.19 -8.32
C CYS A 364 8.65 -4.24 -9.42
N HIS A 365 7.52 -4.65 -10.01
CA HIS A 365 7.47 -5.78 -10.93
C HIS A 365 7.54 -5.41 -12.40
N LEU A 366 7.52 -4.12 -12.76
CA LEU A 366 7.79 -3.69 -14.12
C LEU A 366 9.31 -3.80 -14.37
N GLY A 367 9.70 -4.58 -15.36
CA GLY A 367 11.09 -4.67 -15.79
C GLY A 367 11.60 -3.32 -16.29
N ASP A 368 12.91 -3.14 -16.28
CA ASP A 368 13.54 -1.95 -16.84
C ASP A 368 13.06 -1.75 -18.28
N ASP A 369 12.78 -0.50 -18.65
CA ASP A 369 12.31 -0.17 -19.99
C ASP A 369 13.31 -0.75 -21.02
N PRO A 370 12.86 -1.49 -22.05
CA PRO A 370 13.74 -1.71 -23.19
C PRO A 370 14.19 -0.33 -23.69
N PRO A 371 15.44 -0.16 -24.15
CA PRO A 371 15.89 1.10 -24.71
C PRO A 371 14.82 1.58 -25.69
N ARG A 372 14.33 2.81 -25.50
CA ARG A 372 13.40 3.46 -26.42
C ARG A 372 14.01 3.36 -27.82
N THR A 373 13.65 2.33 -28.56
CA THR A 373 13.76 2.38 -30.01
C THR A 373 12.93 3.60 -30.42
N PRO A 374 13.41 4.44 -31.35
CA PRO A 374 12.60 5.52 -31.90
C PRO A 374 11.21 4.96 -32.19
N ALA A 375 10.17 5.66 -31.76
CA ALA A 375 8.76 5.24 -31.81
C ALA A 375 8.57 4.26 -32.95
N ALA A 376 8.25 2.99 -32.63
CA ALA A 376 8.07 1.97 -33.65
C ALA A 376 7.21 2.56 -34.76
N ALA A 377 7.72 2.56 -36.00
CA ALA A 377 7.05 3.19 -37.14
C ALA A 377 5.61 2.66 -37.32
N ASP A 378 5.33 1.48 -36.76
CA ASP A 378 4.00 0.91 -36.58
C ASP A 378 3.63 0.80 -35.08
N PRO A 379 2.60 1.52 -34.59
CA PRO A 379 2.09 1.38 -33.21
C PRO A 379 1.48 0.00 -32.90
N ARG A 380 1.32 -0.87 -33.90
CA ARG A 380 0.83 -2.24 -33.75
C ARG A 380 1.90 -3.24 -33.32
N ALA A 381 3.17 -2.93 -33.55
CA ALA A 381 4.31 -3.78 -33.19
C ALA A 381 5.19 -3.05 -32.16
N PHE A 382 5.26 -3.57 -30.94
CA PHE A 382 6.06 -2.94 -29.88
C PHE A 382 6.61 -3.96 -28.88
N VAL A 383 7.67 -3.56 -28.20
CA VAL A 383 8.23 -4.32 -27.06
C VAL A 383 7.51 -3.85 -25.80
N HIS A 384 6.70 -4.74 -25.22
CA HIS A 384 6.02 -4.52 -23.96
C HIS A 384 7.02 -4.68 -22.80
N PRO A 385 7.01 -3.77 -21.80
CA PRO A 385 7.82 -3.94 -20.59
C PRO A 385 7.47 -5.26 -19.88
N GLY A 386 8.48 -6.05 -19.50
CA GLY A 386 8.24 -7.32 -18.83
C GLY A 386 7.61 -7.13 -17.44
N VAL A 387 6.84 -8.11 -16.98
CA VAL A 387 6.45 -8.24 -15.57
C VAL A 387 7.29 -9.35 -14.94
N SER A 388 8.04 -9.04 -13.88
CA SER A 388 9.12 -9.91 -13.40
C SER A 388 9.23 -9.97 -11.88
N LEU A 389 9.73 -11.10 -11.38
CA LEU A 389 10.17 -11.28 -9.99
C LEU A 389 11.61 -10.79 -9.74
N ARG A 390 12.30 -10.32 -10.79
CA ARG A 390 13.61 -9.68 -10.72
C ARG A 390 13.45 -8.21 -10.32
N VAL A 391 13.17 -7.96 -9.05
CA VAL A 391 13.04 -6.62 -8.46
C VAL A 391 14.42 -6.09 -8.11
N SER A 392 14.90 -5.06 -8.81
CA SER A 392 16.22 -4.45 -8.57
C SER A 392 16.18 -3.43 -7.44
N ASP A 393 17.35 -3.08 -6.91
CA ASP A 393 17.47 -2.01 -5.91
C ASP A 393 17.01 -0.65 -6.46
N ALA A 394 16.98 -0.46 -7.79
CA ALA A 394 16.47 0.76 -8.42
C ALA A 394 14.98 1.00 -8.09
N SER A 395 14.17 -0.07 -8.02
CA SER A 395 12.76 0.03 -7.61
C SER A 395 12.63 0.56 -6.18
N CYS A 396 13.53 0.17 -5.29
CA CYS A 396 13.56 0.64 -3.91
C CYS A 396 14.09 2.09 -3.87
N PHE A 397 15.17 2.36 -4.61
CA PHE A 397 15.84 3.66 -4.69
C PHE A 397 14.91 4.80 -5.10
N GLY A 398 13.99 4.56 -6.04
CA GLY A 398 13.06 5.59 -6.48
C GLY A 398 12.25 6.23 -5.34
N CYS A 399 11.87 5.46 -4.32
CA CYS A 399 11.12 5.95 -3.16
C CYS A 399 12.00 6.14 -1.90
N HIS A 400 12.91 5.20 -1.63
CA HIS A 400 13.73 5.18 -0.42
C HIS A 400 15.06 5.98 -0.53
N SER A 401 15.21 6.80 -1.57
CA SER A 401 16.32 7.77 -1.70
C SER A 401 16.04 9.14 -1.05
N ARG A 402 14.83 9.42 -0.55
CA ARG A 402 14.48 10.69 0.10
C ARG A 402 14.11 10.50 1.57
N SER A 403 13.00 9.84 1.87
CA SER A 403 12.58 9.57 3.26
C SER A 403 13.54 8.59 3.94
N ALA A 404 14.16 9.00 5.05
CA ALA A 404 15.23 8.30 5.78
C ALA A 404 16.51 7.96 4.96
N ARG A 405 16.51 8.23 3.64
CA ARG A 405 17.65 8.01 2.72
C ARG A 405 18.21 6.58 2.79
N ILE A 406 17.36 5.58 3.02
CA ILE A 406 17.75 4.16 3.20
C ILE A 406 18.52 3.63 1.98
N SER A 407 18.06 3.91 0.76
CA SER A 407 18.77 3.41 -0.42
C SER A 407 20.07 4.15 -0.71
N LEU A 408 20.20 5.40 -0.23
CA LEU A 408 21.46 6.15 -0.33
C LEU A 408 22.48 5.62 0.67
N THR A 409 22.09 5.50 1.95
CA THR A 409 22.93 4.95 3.02
C THR A 409 23.41 3.53 2.72
N TYR A 410 22.50 2.64 2.30
CA TYR A 410 22.85 1.26 1.92
C TYR A 410 23.94 1.22 0.84
N ALA A 411 23.81 2.08 -0.17
CA ALA A 411 24.76 2.19 -1.28
C ALA A 411 25.98 3.09 -0.99
N GLY A 412 26.09 3.66 0.22
CA GLY A 412 27.21 4.53 0.61
C GLY A 412 27.19 5.90 -0.03
N TRP A 413 26.03 6.53 -0.13
CA TRP A 413 25.87 7.90 -0.63
C TRP A 413 25.27 8.81 0.44
N ARG A 414 25.83 10.01 0.57
CA ARG A 414 25.31 11.08 1.43
C ARG A 414 24.86 12.26 0.59
N GLU A 415 23.62 12.71 0.77
CA GLU A 415 23.10 13.93 0.16
C GLU A 415 23.89 15.17 0.65
N THR A 416 24.11 16.14 -0.24
CA THR A 416 24.79 17.41 0.04
C THR A 416 24.24 18.52 -0.86
N PHE A 417 24.25 19.78 -0.41
CA PHE A 417 23.92 20.90 -1.30
C PHE A 417 25.11 21.31 -2.18
N ASP A 418 26.34 21.03 -1.74
CA ASP A 418 27.54 21.35 -2.49
C ASP A 418 28.52 20.16 -2.57
N ALA A 419 28.41 19.40 -3.66
CA ALA A 419 29.35 18.33 -3.97
C ALA A 419 30.67 18.82 -4.62
N SER A 420 30.85 20.14 -4.85
CA SER A 420 32.00 20.68 -5.57
C SER A 420 33.35 20.46 -4.86
N THR A 421 33.30 20.26 -3.54
CA THR A 421 34.48 20.02 -2.69
C THR A 421 34.97 18.57 -2.73
N ALA A 422 34.12 17.61 -3.09
CA ALA A 422 34.50 16.20 -3.19
C ALA A 422 35.20 15.91 -4.53
N PRO A 423 36.05 14.89 -4.69
CA PRO A 423 36.57 14.49 -6.01
C PRO A 423 35.46 14.05 -7.00
N PRO A 424 35.55 14.30 -8.32
CA PRO A 424 34.49 13.97 -9.29
C PRO A 424 33.99 12.53 -9.25
N GLU A 425 34.87 11.55 -9.06
CA GLU A 425 34.54 10.12 -8.97
C GLU A 425 33.76 9.74 -7.71
N LYS A 426 33.75 10.63 -6.71
CA LYS A 426 32.98 10.50 -5.47
C LYS A 426 31.70 11.32 -5.47
N ARG A 427 31.36 11.99 -6.58
CA ARG A 427 30.13 12.77 -6.72
C ARG A 427 29.08 11.96 -7.49
N ARG A 428 27.83 12.17 -7.14
CA ARG A 428 26.66 11.67 -7.88
C ARG A 428 25.60 12.75 -7.94
N GLN A 429 25.04 12.99 -9.11
CA GLN A 429 23.80 13.75 -9.25
C GLN A 429 22.63 12.77 -9.38
N LEU A 430 21.62 12.93 -8.55
CA LEU A 430 20.37 12.16 -8.62
C LEU A 430 19.48 12.69 -9.74
N LEU A 431 18.53 11.88 -10.22
CA LEU A 431 17.64 12.29 -11.32
C LEU A 431 16.74 13.48 -10.96
N ASP A 432 16.50 13.70 -9.66
CA ASP A 432 15.75 14.85 -9.15
C ASP A 432 16.62 16.08 -8.86
N GLY A 433 17.88 16.08 -9.31
CA GLY A 433 18.80 17.22 -9.25
C GLY A 433 19.63 17.31 -7.97
N ARG A 434 19.27 16.56 -6.92
CA ARG A 434 20.04 16.51 -5.66
C ARG A 434 21.45 16.00 -5.90
N ALA A 435 22.41 16.58 -5.19
CA ALA A 435 23.79 16.11 -5.21
C ALA A 435 24.05 15.14 -4.04
N ALA A 436 24.93 14.17 -4.28
CA ALA A 436 25.38 13.23 -3.27
C ALA A 436 26.88 12.99 -3.40
N VAL A 437 27.52 12.69 -2.26
CA VAL A 437 28.94 12.34 -2.15
C VAL A 437 29.10 10.96 -1.56
N ARG A 438 30.20 10.29 -1.93
CA ARG A 438 30.48 8.93 -1.47
C ARG A 438 30.84 8.89 0.01
N GLU A 439 30.22 7.96 0.72
CA GLU A 439 30.52 7.56 2.10
C GLU A 439 30.79 6.04 2.16
N THR A 440 31.06 5.51 3.36
CA THR A 440 31.18 4.06 3.58
C THR A 440 29.82 3.37 3.35
N PRO A 441 29.70 2.46 2.37
CA PRO A 441 28.46 1.70 2.14
C PRO A 441 28.24 0.62 3.21
N ASP A 442 27.06 0.00 3.18
CA ASP A 442 26.78 -1.20 3.97
C ASP A 442 27.61 -2.39 3.47
N VAL A 443 28.17 -3.19 4.39
CA VAL A 443 28.96 -4.38 4.07
C VAL A 443 28.17 -5.43 3.29
N HIS A 444 26.84 -5.47 3.44
CA HIS A 444 25.98 -6.36 2.66
C HIS A 444 25.85 -5.86 1.21
N HIS A 445 25.73 -4.54 1.03
CA HIS A 445 25.75 -3.91 -0.29
C HIS A 445 27.10 -4.13 -0.99
N GLU A 446 28.22 -3.93 -0.29
CA GLU A 446 29.57 -4.17 -0.82
C GLU A 446 29.75 -5.62 -1.28
N LYS A 447 29.11 -6.57 -0.60
CA LYS A 447 29.12 -7.98 -0.95
C LYS A 447 28.16 -8.33 -2.08
N GLY A 448 27.32 -7.42 -2.55
CA GLY A 448 26.41 -7.61 -3.67
C GLY A 448 25.03 -8.14 -3.30
N LEU A 449 24.60 -8.03 -2.04
CA LEU A 449 23.22 -8.33 -1.63
C LEU A 449 22.29 -7.17 -2.04
N ALA A 450 21.16 -7.52 -2.63
CA ALA A 450 20.08 -6.60 -2.99
C ALA A 450 19.11 -6.40 -1.81
N CYS A 451 18.28 -5.35 -1.85
CA CYS A 451 17.26 -5.08 -0.83
C CYS A 451 16.35 -6.30 -0.61
N ILE A 452 15.96 -6.98 -1.69
CA ILE A 452 15.08 -8.16 -1.64
C ILE A 452 15.76 -9.41 -1.09
N ASP A 453 17.08 -9.43 -0.90
CA ASP A 453 17.76 -10.57 -0.28
C ASP A 453 17.53 -10.62 1.24
N CYS A 454 17.33 -9.45 1.85
CA CYS A 454 16.95 -9.30 3.24
C CYS A 454 15.44 -9.13 3.41
N HIS A 455 14.78 -8.37 2.53
CA HIS A 455 13.36 -8.08 2.66
C HIS A 455 12.47 -9.14 1.99
N THR A 456 11.57 -9.72 2.77
CA THR A 456 10.71 -10.81 2.30
C THR A 456 9.48 -10.29 1.55
N ALA A 457 8.76 -11.23 0.95
CA ALA A 457 7.51 -10.98 0.28
C ALA A 457 6.37 -10.66 1.29
N GLY A 458 6.44 -11.16 2.53
CA GLY A 458 5.55 -10.80 3.63
C GLY A 458 5.83 -9.41 4.24
N GLU A 459 7.06 -8.92 4.14
CA GLU A 459 7.39 -7.55 4.54
C GLU A 459 7.01 -6.53 3.46
N THR A 460 7.39 -6.81 2.21
CA THR A 460 7.28 -5.83 1.12
C THR A 460 5.89 -5.73 0.51
N MET A 461 5.21 -6.86 0.33
CA MET A 461 3.84 -6.89 -0.21
C MET A 461 2.78 -7.00 0.88
N GLY A 462 3.18 -6.92 2.15
CA GLY A 462 2.31 -7.12 3.31
C GLY A 462 2.10 -8.59 3.67
N ASP A 463 1.72 -8.78 4.93
CA ASP A 463 1.47 -10.05 5.60
C ASP A 463 -0.02 -10.28 5.90
N GLY A 464 -0.87 -9.30 5.56
CA GLY A 464 -2.30 -9.31 5.87
C GLY A 464 -2.62 -8.78 7.27
N GLN A 465 -1.63 -8.26 8.01
CA GLN A 465 -1.82 -7.57 9.27
C GLN A 465 -1.66 -6.06 9.07
N ASP A 466 -2.40 -5.29 9.87
CA ASP A 466 -2.23 -3.85 9.92
C ASP A 466 -1.06 -3.50 10.84
N HIS A 467 -0.21 -2.61 10.37
CA HIS A 467 0.94 -2.10 11.12
C HIS A 467 0.85 -0.57 11.18
N ALA A 468 1.18 0.00 12.33
CA ALA A 468 1.35 1.44 12.47
C ALA A 468 2.71 1.90 11.93
N HIS A 469 3.75 1.11 12.16
CA HIS A 469 5.14 1.49 11.90
C HIS A 469 5.98 0.36 11.31
N GLU A 470 7.04 0.71 10.57
CA GLU A 470 7.84 -0.23 9.77
C GLU A 470 8.49 -1.34 10.61
N GLU A 471 8.93 -1.05 11.83
CA GLU A 471 9.53 -2.01 12.74
C GLU A 471 8.55 -3.10 13.20
N GLN A 472 7.25 -2.90 13.00
CA GLN A 472 6.20 -3.89 13.26
C GLN A 472 6.05 -4.86 12.08
N ALA A 473 6.20 -4.36 10.85
CA ALA A 473 6.11 -5.16 9.63
C ALA A 473 7.42 -5.92 9.32
N THR A 474 8.59 -5.38 9.72
CA THR A 474 9.89 -6.01 9.47
C THR A 474 10.17 -7.17 10.44
N ARG A 475 10.59 -8.28 9.84
CA ARG A 475 10.75 -9.59 10.46
C ARG A 475 12.18 -10.04 10.48
N VAL A 476 12.86 -9.98 9.33
CA VAL A 476 14.25 -10.40 9.19
C VAL A 476 15.11 -9.51 10.07
N ARG A 477 15.89 -10.14 10.95
CA ARG A 477 16.81 -9.49 11.89
C ARG A 477 18.23 -9.92 11.57
N CYS A 478 19.21 -9.21 12.14
CA CYS A 478 20.61 -9.63 12.10
C CYS A 478 20.75 -11.10 12.58
N THR A 479 20.05 -11.44 13.66
CA THR A 479 20.01 -12.78 14.26
C THR A 479 19.22 -13.80 13.47
N THR A 480 18.59 -13.44 12.35
CA THR A 480 17.99 -14.43 11.44
C THR A 480 19.09 -15.19 10.70
N CYS A 481 20.13 -14.49 10.22
CA CYS A 481 21.23 -15.08 9.45
C CYS A 481 22.54 -15.18 10.26
N HIS A 482 22.81 -14.22 11.15
CA HIS A 482 23.95 -14.24 12.08
C HIS A 482 23.53 -14.85 13.40
N ARG A 483 23.38 -16.18 13.40
CA ARG A 483 22.76 -16.92 14.50
C ARG A 483 23.79 -17.51 15.46
N THR A 484 23.41 -17.62 16.73
CA THR A 484 24.05 -18.50 17.71
C THR A 484 23.21 -19.74 18.00
N ALA A 485 21.88 -19.65 17.83
CA ALA A 485 20.95 -20.76 18.02
C ALA A 485 20.77 -21.59 16.74
N PRO A 486 20.54 -22.92 16.85
CA PRO A 486 20.26 -23.77 15.70
C PRO A 486 19.14 -23.19 14.81
N PRO A 487 19.35 -23.15 13.49
CA PRO A 487 18.36 -22.63 12.55
C PRO A 487 17.18 -23.60 12.40
N ARG A 488 15.97 -23.05 12.24
CA ARG A 488 14.81 -23.81 11.77
C ARG A 488 14.77 -23.77 10.24
N SER A 489 14.42 -24.88 9.62
CA SER A 489 14.31 -24.97 8.17
C SER A 489 13.17 -25.88 7.71
N LEU A 490 12.78 -25.73 6.44
CA LEU A 490 11.84 -26.62 5.75
C LEU A 490 12.37 -27.03 4.37
N PRO A 491 12.14 -28.27 3.92
CA PRO A 491 12.42 -28.67 2.54
C PRO A 491 11.44 -28.00 1.55
N LEU A 492 11.82 -27.94 0.27
CA LEU A 492 10.99 -27.34 -0.80
C LEU A 492 9.55 -27.88 -0.82
N GLY A 493 9.37 -29.18 -0.60
CA GLY A 493 8.05 -29.83 -0.60
C GLY A 493 7.14 -29.45 0.57
N ALA A 494 7.68 -28.82 1.62
CA ALA A 494 6.94 -28.37 2.79
C ALA A 494 6.73 -26.84 2.82
N LEU A 495 7.23 -26.12 1.82
CA LEU A 495 6.96 -24.69 1.68
C LEU A 495 5.50 -24.45 1.30
N ASP A 496 4.97 -23.29 1.70
CA ASP A 496 3.70 -22.82 1.16
C ASP A 496 3.76 -22.63 -0.37
N ALA A 497 2.58 -22.64 -1.00
CA ALA A 497 2.47 -22.58 -2.46
C ALA A 497 3.13 -21.32 -3.06
N ARG A 498 3.10 -20.19 -2.35
CA ARG A 498 3.68 -18.92 -2.82
C ARG A 498 5.20 -18.99 -2.81
N ALA A 499 5.80 -19.38 -1.69
CA ALA A 499 7.24 -19.53 -1.55
C ALA A 499 7.78 -20.58 -2.53
N ALA A 500 7.11 -21.73 -2.64
CA ALA A 500 7.46 -22.77 -3.61
C ALA A 500 7.41 -22.27 -5.06
N THR A 501 6.38 -21.49 -5.42
CA THR A 501 6.25 -20.89 -6.75
C THR A 501 7.37 -19.89 -7.01
N ALA A 502 7.66 -19.00 -6.06
CA ALA A 502 8.72 -18.00 -6.18
C ALA A 502 10.10 -18.66 -6.38
N VAL A 503 10.39 -19.75 -5.65
CA VAL A 503 11.60 -20.56 -5.82
C VAL A 503 11.68 -21.13 -7.23
N ARG A 504 10.61 -21.82 -7.68
CA ARG A 504 10.58 -22.47 -9.00
C ARG A 504 10.80 -21.47 -10.13
N LEU A 505 10.14 -20.31 -10.06
CA LEU A 505 10.28 -19.25 -11.06
C LEU A 505 11.69 -18.61 -11.07
N ARG A 506 12.43 -18.66 -9.96
CA ARG A 506 13.82 -18.15 -9.89
C ARG A 506 14.85 -19.16 -10.38
N GLY A 507 14.51 -20.45 -10.48
CA GLY A 507 15.38 -21.48 -11.08
C GLY A 507 16.57 -21.93 -10.22
N ASN A 508 16.65 -21.52 -8.95
CA ASN A 508 17.74 -21.87 -8.03
C ASN A 508 17.20 -22.54 -6.75
N PRO A 509 16.68 -23.78 -6.83
CA PRO A 509 16.16 -24.47 -5.66
C PRO A 509 17.29 -24.84 -4.68
N LEU A 510 16.99 -24.72 -3.40
CA LEU A 510 17.81 -25.15 -2.28
C LEU A 510 17.22 -26.44 -1.69
N PRO A 511 18.04 -27.31 -1.08
CA PRO A 511 17.54 -28.54 -0.46
C PRO A 511 16.57 -28.25 0.70
N GLU A 512 16.86 -27.18 1.44
CA GLU A 512 16.07 -26.68 2.57
C GLU A 512 16.16 -25.16 2.64
N TYR A 513 15.21 -24.55 3.34
CA TYR A 513 15.03 -23.11 3.42
C TYR A 513 14.97 -22.67 4.87
N LEU A 514 15.79 -21.68 5.22
CA LEU A 514 15.80 -21.07 6.54
C LEU A 514 14.44 -20.41 6.84
N LEU A 515 13.93 -20.60 8.05
CA LEU A 515 12.74 -19.91 8.54
C LEU A 515 13.11 -18.70 9.40
N GLU A 516 12.38 -17.60 9.24
CA GLU A 516 12.42 -16.51 10.20
C GLU A 516 11.75 -16.92 11.52
N ASP A 517 12.36 -16.55 12.65
CA ASP A 517 12.01 -17.11 13.96
C ASP A 517 10.60 -16.72 14.44
N ARG A 518 10.18 -15.47 14.20
CA ARG A 518 8.92 -14.94 14.73
C ARG A 518 7.71 -15.34 13.90
N SER A 519 7.84 -15.29 12.58
CA SER A 519 6.74 -15.54 11.64
C SER A 519 6.70 -16.95 11.09
N GLY A 520 7.85 -17.65 11.08
CA GLY A 520 8.01 -18.89 10.34
C GLY A 520 8.03 -18.72 8.81
N GLU A 521 8.08 -17.48 8.28
CA GLU A 521 8.20 -17.26 6.84
C GLU A 521 9.54 -17.83 6.35
N ALA A 522 9.49 -18.62 5.28
CA ALA A 522 10.68 -19.18 4.66
C ALA A 522 11.42 -18.12 3.83
N LEU A 523 12.71 -17.94 4.10
CA LEU A 523 13.59 -17.13 3.27
C LEU A 523 13.90 -17.92 2.00
N THR A 524 13.28 -17.55 0.88
CA THR A 524 13.34 -18.28 -0.40
C THR A 524 14.72 -18.30 -1.07
N ASN A 525 15.75 -17.77 -0.41
CA ASN A 525 17.11 -17.66 -0.90
C ASN A 525 18.16 -17.97 0.17
N ALA A 526 17.77 -18.48 1.34
CA ALA A 526 18.68 -18.79 2.42
C ALA A 526 18.50 -20.22 2.92
N ARG A 527 19.58 -20.89 3.28
CA ARG A 527 19.57 -22.21 3.92
C ARG A 527 20.55 -22.27 5.09
N PRO A 528 20.25 -23.06 6.13
CA PRO A 528 21.25 -23.39 7.13
C PRO A 528 22.33 -24.33 6.57
N LEU A 529 23.49 -24.32 7.20
CA LEU A 529 24.56 -25.28 7.01
C LEU A 529 24.80 -26.09 8.30
N ALA A 530 25.46 -27.24 8.18
CA ALA A 530 25.68 -28.16 9.30
C ALA A 530 26.53 -27.57 10.44
N ASP A 531 27.38 -26.58 10.15
CA ASP A 531 28.19 -25.86 11.13
C ASP A 531 27.44 -24.73 11.84
N GLY A 532 26.14 -24.57 11.57
CA GLY A 532 25.28 -23.52 12.13
C GLY A 532 25.35 -22.18 11.42
N SER A 533 26.20 -22.02 10.40
CA SER A 533 26.21 -20.84 9.55
C SER A 533 25.05 -20.86 8.55
N VAL A 534 24.77 -19.72 7.92
CA VAL A 534 23.69 -19.58 6.92
C VAL A 534 24.30 -19.23 5.57
N GLU A 535 23.94 -19.99 4.54
CA GLU A 535 24.23 -19.65 3.15
C GLU A 535 23.04 -18.89 2.55
N LEU A 536 23.31 -17.76 1.91
CA LEU A 536 22.34 -17.02 1.11
C LEU A 536 22.75 -17.05 -0.37
N ILE A 537 21.79 -17.11 -1.27
CA ILE A 537 21.99 -16.91 -2.71
C ILE A 537 21.33 -15.58 -3.10
N GLY A 538 22.07 -14.65 -3.71
CA GLY A 538 21.51 -13.40 -4.18
C GLY A 538 20.38 -13.65 -5.19
N LYS A 539 19.18 -13.12 -4.93
CA LYS A 539 17.96 -13.33 -5.73
C LYS A 539 18.06 -12.73 -7.14
N LEU A 540 18.98 -11.78 -7.33
CA LEU A 540 19.27 -11.14 -8.63
C LEU A 540 20.57 -11.63 -9.26
N SER A 541 21.62 -11.75 -8.45
CA SER A 541 23.00 -12.04 -8.88
C SER A 541 23.30 -13.54 -8.98
N GLY A 542 22.62 -14.38 -8.21
CA GLY A 542 22.96 -15.80 -8.05
C GLY A 542 24.23 -16.03 -7.21
N THR A 543 24.86 -14.97 -6.70
CA THR A 543 26.08 -15.08 -5.89
C THR A 543 25.78 -15.75 -4.55
N ARG A 544 26.68 -16.64 -4.11
CA ARG A 544 26.60 -17.28 -2.79
C ARG A 544 27.28 -16.41 -1.73
N HIS A 545 26.60 -16.22 -0.61
CA HIS A 545 27.09 -15.47 0.55
C HIS A 545 27.01 -16.33 1.80
N LEU A 546 28.02 -16.20 2.67
CA LEU A 546 28.07 -16.91 3.94
C LEU A 546 27.88 -15.92 5.10
N ALA A 547 26.80 -16.09 5.85
CA ALA A 547 26.57 -15.39 7.11
C ALA A 547 27.10 -16.24 8.27
N LYS A 548 28.14 -15.73 8.93
CA LYS A 548 28.79 -16.39 10.07
C LYS A 548 28.05 -16.07 11.37
N PRO A 549 28.09 -16.97 12.36
CA PRO A 549 27.68 -16.67 13.72
C PRO A 549 28.35 -15.39 14.27
N PRO A 550 27.69 -14.66 15.19
CA PRO A 550 28.32 -13.55 15.91
C PRO A 550 29.59 -14.01 16.62
N ALA A 551 30.60 -13.13 16.68
CA ALA A 551 31.83 -13.42 17.43
C ALA A 551 31.54 -13.49 18.94
N THR A 552 32.42 -14.16 19.70
CA THR A 552 32.33 -14.21 21.18
C THR A 552 32.34 -12.83 21.82
N ALA A 553 33.03 -11.86 21.20
CA ALA A 553 33.04 -10.46 21.60
C ALA A 553 31.64 -9.79 21.55
N CYS A 554 30.65 -10.39 20.88
CA CYS A 554 29.27 -9.90 20.89
C CYS A 554 28.50 -10.30 22.17
N SER A 555 29.13 -11.04 23.10
CA SER A 555 28.52 -11.52 24.34
C SER A 555 29.40 -11.21 25.56
N GLY A 556 28.79 -10.99 26.72
CA GLY A 556 29.49 -10.93 28.02
C GLY A 556 30.38 -9.69 28.23
N MET A 557 29.93 -8.50 27.81
CA MET A 557 30.62 -7.22 28.04
C MET A 557 29.76 -6.20 28.82
N GLY A 558 28.66 -6.60 29.45
CA GLY A 558 27.70 -5.64 30.04
C GLY A 558 26.87 -4.86 28.99
N HIS A 559 26.86 -5.36 27.75
CA HIS A 559 26.15 -4.78 26.60
C HIS A 559 24.87 -5.56 26.26
N GLU A 560 24.27 -6.25 27.23
CA GLU A 560 23.11 -7.11 27.01
C GLU A 560 21.90 -6.33 26.48
N ARG A 561 21.83 -5.01 26.71
CA ARG A 561 20.78 -4.15 26.15
C ARG A 561 21.09 -3.65 24.74
N LEU A 562 22.31 -3.73 24.22
CA LEU A 562 22.63 -3.20 22.89
C LEU A 562 22.08 -4.10 21.77
N ALA A 563 21.49 -3.46 20.75
CA ALA A 563 21.19 -4.12 19.49
C ALA A 563 22.42 -4.12 18.55
N CYS A 564 22.48 -5.07 17.61
CA CYS A 564 23.64 -5.22 16.70
C CYS A 564 23.95 -3.94 15.92
N GLN A 565 22.92 -3.26 15.41
CA GLN A 565 23.10 -2.03 14.64
C GLN A 565 23.61 -0.85 15.48
N SER A 566 23.43 -0.86 16.81
CA SER A 566 24.01 0.15 17.70
C SER A 566 25.54 0.08 17.71
N CYS A 567 26.08 -1.12 17.54
CA CYS A 567 27.52 -1.34 17.38
C CYS A 567 27.96 -1.17 15.92
N HIS A 568 27.23 -1.74 14.97
CA HIS A 568 27.74 -1.91 13.60
C HIS A 568 27.37 -0.80 12.61
N ALA A 569 26.41 0.08 12.93
CA ALA A 569 26.10 1.23 12.08
C ALA A 569 27.21 2.27 12.17
N SER A 570 27.89 2.51 11.05
CA SER A 570 29.03 3.41 10.97
C SER A 570 28.63 4.88 10.95
N TRP A 571 27.54 5.22 10.29
CA TRP A 571 27.01 6.58 10.22
C TRP A 571 25.50 6.59 9.96
N ALA A 572 24.84 7.71 10.26
CA ALA A 572 23.45 7.96 9.96
C ALA A 572 23.28 9.43 9.59
N HIS A 573 22.25 9.72 8.79
CA HIS A 573 21.89 11.11 8.48
C HIS A 573 21.44 11.86 9.71
N ARG A 574 21.84 13.13 9.78
CA ARG A 574 21.46 14.07 10.82
C ARG A 574 20.96 15.34 10.16
N CYS A 575 19.80 15.79 10.63
CA CYS A 575 19.24 17.08 10.30
C CYS A 575 19.32 17.93 11.58
N VAL A 576 20.27 18.86 11.62
CA VAL A 576 20.39 19.86 12.69
C VAL A 576 19.23 20.84 12.62
N SER A 577 18.68 21.08 11.42
CA SER A 577 17.68 22.11 11.24
C SER A 577 16.88 21.95 9.94
N CYS A 578 15.72 21.31 10.00
CA CYS A 578 14.68 21.51 8.99
C CYS A 578 13.73 22.64 9.48
N HIS A 579 13.41 23.61 8.64
CA HIS A 579 12.43 24.66 8.91
C HIS A 579 11.33 24.52 7.86
N THR A 580 10.08 24.48 8.30
CA THR A 580 8.96 24.39 7.36
C THR A 580 8.00 25.54 7.61
N GLN A 581 7.82 26.39 6.60
CA GLN A 581 6.99 27.59 6.69
C GLN A 581 5.87 27.53 5.66
N ASN A 582 4.69 27.99 6.05
CA ASN A 582 3.59 28.19 5.13
C ASN A 582 3.73 29.56 4.45
N ASP A 583 4.06 29.56 3.17
CA ASP A 583 4.10 30.72 2.30
C ASP A 583 2.84 30.74 1.42
N GLN A 584 1.88 31.59 1.78
CA GLN A 584 0.62 31.81 1.04
C GLN A 584 -0.13 30.51 0.68
N GLY A 585 -0.19 29.54 1.59
CA GLY A 585 -0.84 28.24 1.39
C GLY A 585 0.08 27.14 0.88
N THR A 586 1.35 27.44 0.60
CA THR A 586 2.38 26.46 0.20
C THR A 586 3.36 26.23 1.32
N TRP A 587 3.56 24.97 1.71
CA TRP A 587 4.62 24.60 2.64
C TRP A 587 5.95 24.48 1.92
N VAL A 588 6.95 25.24 2.40
CA VAL A 588 8.31 25.23 1.86
C VAL A 588 9.27 24.71 2.93
N GLU A 589 10.13 23.76 2.55
CA GLU A 589 11.20 23.23 3.39
C GLU A 589 12.47 24.08 3.17
N TYR A 590 13.07 24.54 4.27
CA TYR A 590 14.39 25.13 4.31
C TYR A 590 15.24 24.27 5.24
N ASP A 591 16.37 23.77 4.76
CA ASP A 591 17.22 22.87 5.55
C ASP A 591 18.65 23.42 5.63
N ALA A 592 19.34 23.06 6.71
CA ALA A 592 20.77 23.20 6.78
C ALA A 592 21.45 22.09 5.96
N GLU A 593 22.73 22.26 5.65
CA GLU A 593 23.53 21.25 4.97
C GLU A 593 23.34 19.86 5.62
N PRO A 594 22.96 18.81 4.86
CA PRO A 594 22.75 17.49 5.42
C PRO A 594 24.03 16.94 6.05
N GLN A 595 23.94 16.55 7.32
CA GLN A 595 25.09 16.03 8.06
C GLN A 595 25.02 14.52 8.21
N VAL A 596 26.16 13.91 8.53
CA VAL A 596 26.26 12.53 8.96
C VAL A 596 27.17 12.43 10.17
N ALA A 597 26.86 11.48 11.05
CA ALA A 597 27.72 11.07 12.15
C ALA A 597 27.33 9.65 12.55
N PRO A 598 28.13 8.95 13.37
CA PRO A 598 27.64 7.76 14.07
C PRO A 598 26.28 8.07 14.74
N PRO A 599 25.27 7.21 14.65
CA PRO A 599 23.94 7.51 15.20
C PRO A 599 23.94 7.73 16.71
N THR A 600 23.03 8.62 17.14
CA THR A 600 22.58 8.78 18.51
C THR A 600 21.93 7.49 19.01
N LEU A 601 22.08 7.18 20.30
CA LEU A 601 21.51 5.98 20.91
C LEU A 601 20.35 6.34 21.83
N GLY A 602 19.33 5.50 21.83
CA GLY A 602 18.14 5.65 22.67
C GLY A 602 17.59 4.30 23.11
N VAL A 603 16.58 4.34 23.97
CA VAL A 603 15.93 3.15 24.51
C VAL A 603 14.66 2.86 23.72
N VAL A 604 14.55 1.62 23.26
CA VAL A 604 13.35 1.03 22.67
C VAL A 604 12.80 -0.01 23.62
N SER A 605 11.59 0.19 24.12
CA SER A 605 10.86 -0.77 24.95
C SER A 605 9.88 -1.55 24.08
N ARG A 606 10.14 -2.85 23.89
CA ARG A 606 9.31 -3.73 23.07
C ARG A 606 9.20 -5.09 23.73
N ASP A 607 7.98 -5.65 23.75
CA ASP A 607 7.69 -6.98 24.30
C ASP A 607 8.20 -7.16 25.75
N GLY A 608 8.13 -6.09 26.56
CA GLY A 608 8.59 -6.08 27.95
C GLY A 608 10.11 -5.99 28.14
N ALA A 609 10.89 -5.88 27.05
CA ALA A 609 12.34 -5.73 27.09
C ALA A 609 12.78 -4.35 26.58
N GLU A 610 13.80 -3.78 27.24
CA GLU A 610 14.44 -2.55 26.79
C GLU A 610 15.73 -2.86 26.01
N ARG A 611 15.89 -2.24 24.84
CA ARG A 611 17.09 -2.29 24.02
C ARG A 611 17.63 -0.90 23.73
N ILE A 612 18.94 -0.79 23.59
CA ILE A 612 19.64 0.42 23.13
C ILE A 612 19.79 0.32 21.61
N GLU A 613 19.11 1.18 20.88
CA GLU A 613 19.03 1.19 19.42
C GLU A 613 19.38 2.57 18.83
N PRO A 614 19.73 2.66 17.53
CA PRO A 614 20.01 3.92 16.86
C PRO A 614 18.77 4.80 16.69
N PHE A 615 18.98 6.10 16.86
CA PHE A 615 18.01 7.14 16.57
C PHE A 615 18.66 8.22 15.70
N THR A 616 17.84 8.88 14.90
CA THR A 616 18.22 10.08 14.14
C THR A 616 17.21 11.20 14.40
N PRO A 617 17.60 12.47 14.16
CA PRO A 617 16.63 13.55 14.05
C PRO A 617 15.56 13.18 13.02
N GLY A 618 14.31 13.01 13.46
CA GLY A 618 13.19 12.63 12.60
C GLY A 618 12.47 13.86 12.06
N MET A 619 11.88 14.65 12.97
CA MET A 619 11.24 15.92 12.68
C MET A 619 11.71 16.95 13.71
N VAL A 620 12.76 17.69 13.36
CA VAL A 620 13.24 18.86 14.11
C VAL A 620 12.84 20.09 13.32
N LEU A 621 11.62 20.57 13.58
CA LEU A 621 10.91 21.53 12.74
C LEU A 621 10.46 22.73 13.55
N THR A 622 10.71 23.92 13.00
CA THR A 622 9.93 25.11 13.33
C THR A 622 8.81 25.19 12.30
N LEU A 623 7.56 25.16 12.76
CA LEU A 623 6.35 25.28 11.96
C LEU A 623 5.81 26.70 12.14
N ASN A 624 5.72 27.48 11.08
CA ASN A 624 5.03 28.76 11.10
C ASN A 624 3.84 28.74 10.12
N SER A 625 2.64 28.91 10.66
CA SER A 625 1.40 28.93 9.88
C SER A 625 0.94 30.34 9.48
N ALA A 626 1.60 31.40 9.97
CA ALA A 626 1.26 32.76 9.58
C ALA A 626 1.90 33.13 8.24
N PRO A 627 1.18 33.83 7.34
CA PRO A 627 1.76 34.43 6.14
C PRO A 627 2.72 35.56 6.54
N GLY A 628 3.91 35.60 5.93
CA GLY A 628 4.94 36.60 6.26
C GLY A 628 6.28 36.32 5.57
N PRO A 629 7.31 37.17 5.80
CA PRO A 629 8.63 36.99 5.20
C PRO A 629 9.20 35.59 5.52
N SER A 630 9.70 34.93 4.47
CA SER A 630 10.20 33.55 4.51
C SER A 630 11.62 33.51 3.91
N PRO A 631 12.57 32.75 4.49
CA PRO A 631 12.45 31.95 5.71
C PRO A 631 12.65 32.79 6.99
N LEU A 632 11.94 32.48 8.07
CA LEU A 632 12.25 33.05 9.39
C LEU A 632 13.57 32.47 9.94
N PRO A 633 14.59 33.30 10.23
CA PRO A 633 15.87 32.81 10.74
C PRO A 633 15.75 32.19 12.12
N LYS A 634 16.41 31.03 12.33
CA LYS A 634 16.27 30.29 13.59
C LYS A 634 16.85 30.99 14.82
N THR A 635 17.81 31.87 14.58
CA THR A 635 18.55 32.66 15.56
C THR A 635 17.85 33.96 15.94
N ALA A 636 16.68 34.24 15.37
CA ALA A 636 15.93 35.47 15.57
C ALA A 636 14.54 35.17 16.18
N PRO A 637 14.47 34.65 17.43
CA PRO A 637 13.21 34.26 18.04
C PRO A 637 12.20 35.38 18.23
N GLU A 638 12.65 36.63 18.22
CA GLU A 638 11.81 37.82 18.19
C GLU A 638 10.87 37.87 16.97
N LEU A 639 11.20 37.15 15.89
CA LEU A 639 10.37 37.03 14.70
C LEU A 639 9.30 35.92 14.83
N TYR A 640 9.34 35.12 15.90
CA TYR A 640 8.36 34.08 16.15
C TYR A 640 7.12 34.64 16.85
N GLY A 641 5.97 34.51 16.17
CA GLY A 641 4.68 34.88 16.74
C GLY A 641 3.93 33.72 17.38
N PRO A 642 2.70 33.96 17.88
CA PRO A 642 1.82 32.92 18.43
C PRO A 642 1.48 31.77 17.46
N SER A 643 1.69 31.98 16.15
CA SER A 643 1.50 30.99 15.09
C SER A 643 2.70 30.08 14.86
N THR A 644 3.82 30.31 15.57
CA THR A 644 5.05 29.54 15.46
C THR A 644 5.08 28.43 16.50
N ARG A 645 5.38 27.21 16.06
CA ARG A 645 5.52 26.03 16.91
C ARG A 645 6.82 25.31 16.60
N PHE A 646 7.63 25.09 17.62
CA PHE A 646 8.81 24.24 17.51
C PHE A 646 8.52 22.82 17.99
N VAL A 647 8.96 21.83 17.23
CA VAL A 647 8.91 20.43 17.62
C VAL A 647 10.23 19.77 17.28
N ARG A 648 10.76 19.04 18.26
CA ARG A 648 11.93 18.18 18.13
C ARG A 648 11.48 16.75 18.43
N ALA A 649 11.42 15.93 17.39
CA ALA A 649 11.09 14.51 17.49
C ALA A 649 12.19 13.66 16.86
N TYR A 650 12.75 12.73 17.63
CA TYR A 650 13.73 11.76 17.16
C TYR A 650 13.01 10.49 16.67
N ALA A 651 13.53 9.91 15.60
CA ALA A 651 13.00 8.69 15.01
C ALA A 651 13.93 7.52 15.26
N PHE A 652 13.35 6.38 15.60
CA PHE A 652 14.04 5.09 15.49
C PHE A 652 14.62 4.96 14.09
N ALA A 653 15.87 4.51 14.01
CA ALA A 653 16.59 4.39 12.76
C ALA A 653 17.22 3.00 12.61
N VAL A 654 17.06 2.44 11.41
CA VAL A 654 17.94 1.38 10.90
C VAL A 654 18.80 2.02 9.82
N PRO A 655 20.03 2.47 10.14
CA PRO A 655 20.76 3.35 9.23
C PRO A 655 21.21 2.71 7.92
N HIS A 656 21.22 1.37 7.80
CA HIS A 656 21.73 0.66 6.62
C HIS A 656 23.16 1.08 6.23
N THR A 657 24.03 1.22 7.24
CA THR A 657 25.45 1.53 7.10
C THR A 657 26.29 0.54 7.91
N ILE A 658 25.82 -0.72 7.95
CA ILE A 658 26.42 -1.79 8.75
C ILE A 658 27.81 -2.08 8.22
N THR A 659 28.80 -2.08 9.11
CA THR A 659 30.18 -2.43 8.77
C THR A 659 30.62 -3.68 9.52
N ARG A 660 31.70 -4.32 9.04
CA ARG A 660 32.27 -5.51 9.68
C ARG A 660 32.72 -5.25 11.11
N GLY A 661 33.34 -4.10 11.35
CA GLY A 661 33.76 -3.66 12.69
C GLY A 661 32.61 -3.01 13.44
N GLY A 662 32.57 -3.15 14.77
CA GLY A 662 31.75 -2.28 15.60
C GLY A 662 32.42 -0.91 15.78
N ARG A 663 31.64 0.11 16.16
CA ARG A 663 32.17 1.40 16.60
C ARG A 663 33.08 1.23 17.81
N SER A 664 34.04 2.15 17.95
CA SER A 664 34.97 2.14 19.08
C SER A 664 34.25 2.39 20.41
N CYS A 665 34.85 1.94 21.52
CA CYS A 665 34.31 2.21 22.85
C CYS A 665 34.16 3.73 23.09
N ARG A 666 35.12 4.53 22.63
CA ARG A 666 35.07 6.00 22.72
C ARG A 666 33.87 6.60 21.99
N SER A 667 33.50 6.06 20.84
CA SER A 667 32.33 6.49 20.05
C SER A 667 30.97 6.22 20.75
N CYS A 668 30.94 5.46 21.84
CA CYS A 668 29.73 5.30 22.67
C CYS A 668 29.86 6.04 24.01
N HIS A 669 31.00 5.86 24.67
CA HIS A 669 31.17 6.26 26.07
C HIS A 669 31.69 7.68 26.27
N LEU A 670 32.24 8.31 25.22
CA LEU A 670 32.81 9.66 25.27
C LEU A 670 32.33 10.55 24.10
N ASP A 671 31.32 10.11 23.36
CA ASP A 671 30.78 10.85 22.23
C ASP A 671 29.45 11.53 22.59
N SER A 672 29.40 12.85 22.44
CA SER A 672 28.21 13.64 22.80
C SER A 672 27.02 13.36 21.88
N ILE A 673 27.25 12.98 20.61
CA ILE A 673 26.18 12.64 19.67
C ILE A 673 25.55 11.30 20.05
N ALA A 674 26.36 10.30 20.42
CA ALA A 674 25.89 8.99 20.88
C ALA A 674 24.97 9.11 22.11
N LEU A 675 25.30 10.00 23.05
CA LEU A 675 24.50 10.30 24.25
C LEU A 675 23.29 11.21 23.98
N GLY A 676 23.21 11.82 22.79
CA GLY A 676 22.11 12.68 22.39
C GLY A 676 22.26 14.15 22.82
N TYR A 677 23.44 14.60 23.24
CA TYR A 677 23.70 16.00 23.59
C TYR A 677 23.92 16.92 22.39
N GLY A 678 24.03 16.36 21.19
CA GLY A 678 24.41 17.08 19.98
C GLY A 678 25.92 17.19 19.81
N GLU A 679 26.34 17.89 18.76
CA GLU A 679 27.74 18.21 18.50
C GLU A 679 28.29 19.13 19.59
N GLY A 680 29.51 18.87 20.03
CA GLY A 680 30.18 19.71 21.02
C GLY A 680 31.42 19.03 21.59
N THR A 681 31.97 19.64 22.63
CA THR A 681 33.15 19.15 23.31
C THR A 681 32.77 18.63 24.69
N LEU A 682 32.96 17.33 24.91
CA LEU A 682 32.73 16.66 26.19
C LEU A 682 34.07 16.38 26.88
N ARG A 683 34.25 16.86 28.12
CA ARG A 683 35.50 16.71 28.87
C ARG A 683 35.24 16.29 30.31
N ALA A 684 36.14 15.47 30.84
CA ALA A 684 36.21 15.18 32.26
C ALA A 684 36.96 16.31 32.99
N GLU A 685 36.41 16.75 34.12
CA GLU A 685 36.99 17.75 35.01
C GLU A 685 37.11 17.17 36.44
N ALA A 686 37.76 17.90 37.35
CA ALA A 686 38.03 17.42 38.71
C ALA A 686 36.76 17.02 39.50
N ASN A 687 35.63 17.68 39.22
CA ASN A 687 34.37 17.54 39.95
C ASN A 687 33.20 17.11 39.03
N GLY A 688 33.48 16.40 37.93
CA GLY A 688 32.43 15.88 37.06
C GLY A 688 32.74 16.03 35.57
N TRP A 689 31.69 16.03 34.76
CA TRP A 689 31.76 16.19 33.31
C TRP A 689 31.33 17.59 32.92
N ARG A 690 31.96 18.14 31.88
CA ARG A 690 31.55 19.40 31.26
C ARG A 690 31.30 19.18 29.77
N PHE A 691 30.20 19.72 29.28
CA PHE A 691 29.83 19.72 27.87
C PHE A 691 29.71 21.15 27.37
N GLU A 692 30.46 21.47 26.31
CA GLU A 692 30.35 22.73 25.56
C GLU A 692 29.67 22.44 24.21
N PRO A 693 28.40 22.82 24.01
CA PRO A 693 27.70 22.55 22.76
C PRO A 693 28.26 23.40 21.61
N LYS A 694 28.33 22.82 20.41
CA LYS A 694 28.71 23.54 19.18
C LYS A 694 27.61 24.51 18.75
N TRP A 695 26.36 24.12 18.94
CA TRP A 695 25.19 24.88 18.54
C TRP A 695 24.58 25.62 19.74
N PRO A 696 24.04 26.83 19.54
CA PRO A 696 23.38 27.56 20.62
C PRO A 696 22.15 26.81 21.14
N ALA A 697 21.78 27.10 22.38
CA ALA A 697 20.51 26.61 22.93
C ALA A 697 19.33 27.21 22.16
N SER A 698 18.38 26.35 21.83
CA SER A 698 17.11 26.74 21.25
C SER A 698 16.31 27.59 22.25
N PRO A 699 15.72 28.71 21.81
CA PRO A 699 14.88 29.54 22.67
C PRO A 699 13.55 28.84 23.06
N PHE A 700 13.22 27.72 22.42
CA PHE A 700 11.95 27.00 22.65
C PHE A 700 12.04 25.97 23.78
N ASP A 701 13.14 25.24 23.86
CA ASP A 701 13.30 24.11 24.79
C ASP A 701 14.60 24.15 25.61
N GLY A 702 15.45 25.16 25.39
CA GLY A 702 16.73 25.33 26.09
C GLY A 702 17.80 24.29 25.71
N LEU A 703 17.51 23.38 24.79
CA LEU A 703 18.46 22.36 24.33
C LEU A 703 19.28 22.89 23.15
N PRO A 704 20.55 22.47 22.98
CA PRO A 704 21.28 22.73 21.74
C PRO A 704 20.45 22.36 20.50
N LEU A 705 20.60 23.10 19.40
CA LEU A 705 19.76 22.94 18.21
C LEU A 705 19.73 21.50 17.66
N ASP A 706 20.80 20.73 17.81
CA ASP A 706 20.93 19.34 17.35
C ASP A 706 20.94 18.31 18.47
N ALA A 707 20.67 18.71 19.72
CA ALA A 707 20.54 17.78 20.84
C ALA A 707 19.19 17.05 20.78
N TRP A 708 19.11 15.88 21.39
CA TRP A 708 17.86 15.21 21.75
C TRP A 708 17.54 15.42 23.23
N ILE A 709 18.55 15.41 24.09
CA ILE A 709 18.44 15.47 25.54
C ILE A 709 19.44 16.45 26.12
N GLY A 710 19.08 17.05 27.25
CA GLY A 710 19.98 17.90 28.01
C GLY A 710 21.16 17.12 28.59
N PHE A 711 22.29 17.80 28.75
CA PHE A 711 23.48 17.24 29.38
C PHE A 711 23.18 16.83 30.84
N LEU A 712 23.42 15.56 31.19
CA LEU A 712 23.16 14.99 32.53
C LEU A 712 21.76 15.33 33.06
N SER A 713 20.77 15.29 32.17
CA SER A 713 19.39 15.71 32.44
C SER A 713 18.39 14.67 31.94
N ASP A 714 17.18 14.71 32.49
CA ASP A 714 16.02 13.96 31.98
C ASP A 714 15.15 14.80 31.01
N ALA A 715 15.48 16.09 30.83
CA ALA A 715 14.79 16.97 29.89
C ALA A 715 15.13 16.59 28.44
N SER A 716 14.15 16.02 27.73
CA SER A 716 14.33 15.46 26.38
C SER A 716 13.27 15.91 25.39
N GLY A 717 13.63 15.84 24.10
CA GLY A 717 12.71 15.94 22.98
C GLY A 717 11.84 14.70 22.82
N LYS A 718 10.84 14.80 21.94
CA LYS A 718 9.86 13.73 21.69
C LYS A 718 10.45 12.59 20.86
N THR A 719 9.72 11.49 20.77
CA THR A 719 9.95 10.40 19.82
C THR A 719 8.82 10.28 18.83
N THR A 720 9.10 9.71 17.66
CA THR A 720 8.09 9.46 16.61
C THR A 720 7.34 8.14 16.82
N ARG A 721 7.51 7.46 17.96
CA ARG A 721 6.90 6.17 18.30
C ARG A 721 6.62 6.08 19.79
N LEU A 722 5.59 5.34 20.17
CA LEU A 722 5.36 4.97 21.57
C LEU A 722 6.43 3.97 22.06
N GLY A 723 6.69 3.97 23.37
CA GLY A 723 7.66 3.05 24.00
C GLY A 723 9.12 3.35 23.66
N GLN A 724 9.42 4.53 23.11
CA GLN A 724 10.78 4.95 22.77
C GLN A 724 11.15 6.23 23.52
N ARG A 725 12.39 6.34 23.98
CA ARG A 725 12.91 7.50 24.72
C ARG A 725 14.42 7.65 24.56
N SER A 726 14.96 8.82 24.90
CA SER A 726 16.41 9.03 25.05
C SER A 726 16.95 8.25 26.26
N LEU A 727 18.28 8.21 26.36
CA LEU A 727 18.95 7.75 27.58
C LEU A 727 18.64 8.71 28.73
N GLY A 728 18.09 8.23 29.84
CA GLY A 728 17.85 9.08 31.02
C GLY A 728 19.16 9.47 31.72
N ARG A 729 19.10 10.39 32.70
CA ARG A 729 20.28 10.87 33.43
C ARG A 729 21.12 9.72 34.00
N ALA A 730 20.48 8.77 34.67
CA ALA A 730 21.19 7.62 35.26
C ALA A 730 21.86 6.71 34.20
N GLU A 731 21.33 6.65 32.97
CA GLU A 731 21.96 5.93 31.86
C GLU A 731 23.16 6.69 31.31
N GLN A 732 23.02 8.01 31.16
CA GLN A 732 24.11 8.90 30.74
C GLN A 732 25.29 8.81 31.71
N GLU A 733 25.05 8.92 33.02
CA GLU A 733 26.07 8.79 34.06
C GLU A 733 26.80 7.44 33.98
N ARG A 734 26.06 6.33 33.82
CA ARG A 734 26.69 5.00 33.69
C ARG A 734 27.57 4.88 32.45
N VAL A 735 27.15 5.48 31.33
CA VAL A 735 27.94 5.46 30.09
C VAL A 735 29.23 6.26 30.27
N LEU A 736 29.14 7.45 30.88
CA LEU A 736 30.28 8.33 31.14
C LEU A 736 31.23 7.79 32.22
N ASP A 737 30.70 7.08 33.24
CA ASP A 737 31.49 6.42 34.28
C ASP A 737 32.50 5.42 33.68
N VAL A 738 32.07 4.67 32.66
CA VAL A 738 32.97 3.77 31.91
C VAL A 738 33.97 4.58 31.10
N GLY A 739 33.50 5.65 30.43
CA GLY A 739 34.34 6.55 29.64
C GLY A 739 35.47 7.20 30.45
N ALA A 740 35.23 7.51 31.73
CA ALA A 740 36.23 8.07 32.64
C ALA A 740 37.49 7.19 32.78
N CYS A 741 37.34 5.87 32.63
CA CYS A 741 38.45 4.94 32.72
C CYS A 741 39.39 5.00 31.50
N PHE A 742 38.91 5.48 30.35
CA PHE A 742 39.67 5.43 29.09
C PHE A 742 40.89 6.36 29.05
N GLY A 743 41.01 7.28 30.00
CA GLY A 743 42.21 8.10 30.17
C GLY A 743 43.40 7.31 30.73
N CYS A 744 43.14 6.30 31.56
CA CYS A 744 44.17 5.46 32.19
C CYS A 744 44.23 4.05 31.60
N HIS A 745 43.11 3.55 31.08
CA HIS A 745 42.93 2.19 30.60
C HIS A 745 42.41 2.20 29.16
N ASP A 746 43.31 2.16 28.18
CA ASP A 746 42.92 2.14 26.79
C ASP A 746 42.11 0.87 26.47
N PRO A 747 40.82 0.96 26.06
CA PRO A 747 40.00 -0.21 25.77
C PRO A 747 40.52 -1.07 24.61
N GLU A 748 41.33 -0.52 23.72
CA GLU A 748 41.93 -1.29 22.62
C GLU A 748 43.13 -2.12 23.10
N GLN A 749 43.90 -1.60 24.07
CA GLN A 749 45.07 -2.28 24.63
C GLN A 749 44.71 -3.18 25.81
N GLN A 750 43.67 -2.84 26.57
CA GLN A 750 43.25 -3.51 27.80
C GLN A 750 41.78 -3.97 27.76
N PRO A 751 41.32 -4.67 26.69
CA PRO A 751 39.91 -5.04 26.53
C PRO A 751 39.40 -5.97 27.64
N ALA A 752 40.29 -6.74 28.28
CA ALA A 752 39.93 -7.65 29.36
C ALA A 752 39.32 -6.93 30.58
N LEU A 753 39.73 -5.68 30.85
CA LEU A 753 39.20 -4.87 31.95
C LEU A 753 37.69 -4.61 31.78
N TYR A 754 37.23 -4.53 30.53
CA TYR A 754 35.87 -4.13 30.20
C TYR A 754 34.92 -5.32 29.97
N ARG A 755 35.44 -6.56 29.96
CA ARG A 755 34.60 -7.77 29.81
C ARG A 755 33.73 -8.02 31.05
N ASP A 756 34.30 -7.95 32.24
CA ASP A 756 33.56 -8.03 33.51
C ASP A 756 33.63 -6.69 34.25
N TRP A 757 32.87 -5.71 33.75
CA TRP A 757 32.84 -4.37 34.32
C TRP A 757 32.49 -4.36 35.82
N LYS A 758 31.58 -5.24 36.25
CA LYS A 758 31.16 -5.32 37.65
C LYS A 758 32.33 -5.74 38.54
N GLN A 759 33.09 -6.74 38.13
CA GLN A 759 34.28 -7.19 38.85
C GLN A 759 35.40 -6.14 38.79
N SER A 760 35.65 -5.53 37.63
CA SER A 760 36.67 -4.48 37.49
C SER A 760 36.38 -3.27 38.38
N ARG A 761 35.12 -2.84 38.45
CA ARG A 761 34.68 -1.75 39.34
C ARG A 761 34.82 -2.11 40.82
N ALA A 762 34.62 -3.38 41.20
CA ALA A 762 34.81 -3.82 42.58
C ALA A 762 36.29 -3.80 43.03
N ARG A 763 37.23 -3.82 42.09
CA ARG A 763 38.68 -3.80 42.34
C ARG A 763 39.31 -2.42 42.15
N LEU A 764 38.48 -1.37 42.02
CA LEU A 764 38.95 -0.02 41.76
C LEU A 764 39.89 0.44 42.89
N ALA A 765 41.12 0.81 42.53
CA ALA A 765 42.08 1.31 43.51
C ALA A 765 41.60 2.65 44.09
N ALA A 766 41.97 2.95 45.33
CA ALA A 766 41.65 4.24 45.96
C ALA A 766 42.21 5.46 45.19
N THR A 767 43.22 5.24 44.34
CA THR A 767 43.82 6.24 43.46
C THR A 767 42.99 6.54 42.21
N CYS A 768 42.05 5.67 41.83
CA CYS A 768 41.16 5.90 40.70
C CYS A 768 40.10 6.94 41.06
N LYS A 769 40.16 8.12 40.43
CA LYS A 769 39.16 9.18 40.57
C LYS A 769 38.23 9.16 39.38
N ILE A 770 36.97 8.79 39.60
CA ILE A 770 35.91 8.95 38.60
C ILE A 770 35.34 10.37 38.80
N PRO A 771 35.30 11.22 37.77
CA PRO A 771 34.61 12.50 37.84
C PRO A 771 33.15 12.26 38.23
N ARG A 772 32.77 12.66 39.45
CA ARG A 772 31.37 12.64 39.89
C ARG A 772 30.88 14.06 39.89
N GLU A 773 29.76 14.30 39.22
CA GLU A 773 29.03 15.55 39.37
C GLU A 773 28.69 15.72 40.86
N ALA A 774 28.96 16.89 41.43
CA ALA A 774 28.51 17.19 42.78
C ALA A 774 26.98 17.07 42.81
N SER A 775 26.43 16.16 43.63
CA SER A 775 24.98 16.03 43.79
C SER A 775 24.37 17.40 44.05
N PRO A 776 23.40 17.86 43.23
CA PRO A 776 22.58 18.98 43.62
C PRO A 776 21.63 18.47 44.70
N HIS A 777 22.02 18.70 45.96
CA HIS A 777 21.27 18.62 47.23
C HIS A 777 21.87 17.65 48.28
N PRO A 778 21.99 18.10 49.55
CA PRO A 778 22.22 17.25 50.71
C PRO A 778 21.02 16.37 51.07
#